data_AF-A0A1F4HI59-F1
#
_entry.id   AF-A0A1F4HI59-F1
#
_cell.length_a   1.000
_cell.length_b   1.000
_cell.length_c   1.000
_cell.angle_alpha   90.00
_cell.angle_beta   90.00
_cell.angle_gamma   90.00
#
_symmetry.space_group_name_H-M   'P 1'
#
loop_
_entity.id
_entity.type
_entity.pdbx_description
1 polymer ?
#
loop_
_entity_poly.entity_id
_entity_poly.type
_entity_poly.pdbx_seq_one_letter_code
_entity_poly.pdbx_strand_id
1 'polypeptide(L)'
;MSANLESVPAKPLNFRRYKDGDHKPLRWQDEIFDADHSHKCPTYIQSTPPCQGSCPSGEDIRGYLNIVRGIEKPPAGVPWQEYAWRRLTEANPLPSVMGRVCPAPCESGCNRNQVEDFVGINSVEHFLGDWANEHQLAYPKPAQLSGKTVAVIGGGPAGLSAAYQLARKGHAVTIFDERPELGGMMRYGIPGFRTPRAVLDTEIGRILDIGVTARTGVRIGTDITLAQIQQQFDAVFLGLGAQSGRPLPVDGGEAPNCVTATAFLKAFNDGRMQHVGKRVVVVGGGDTSIDVATVARRLGHIDQIHESDRPENAIAGFAAHDAALLSKRQGAEVTLTSIFAIDKMQASKHEVEHALSEGIAIRGGMAPVAVIRDASGRATALRVMRCEARLVGGKLDVKNIPGTEEDIAADLIVSAIGQAVDFSGLEVLNNGKGGINADKNYQVQGQDGKPSGMFVGGDVVRPHLLTTAIGHGAIAADGIDRHLRSEALDKRPKIDVHSFDLTRKLLEKGLKITQIEGPLLGTDTSTGAIHNFDDRSDRYVISHKELFLGHFAYTPRNRRKIVALTAEEALNNFEERLLPLLEAQAQAEAKRCMSCGQCFECDNCVVYCPQTAVFKVPKAKSTIGRYVDTDYNKCIGCHICKDVCPTGYIQMGLGE
;
A
#
# COMPACT_ATOMS: atom_id res chain seq x y z
N MET A 1 64.95 -27.59 -49.71
CA MET A 1 63.71 -28.16 -49.15
C MET A 1 62.78 -27.00 -48.85
N SER A 2 61.83 -26.76 -49.74
CA SER A 2 60.76 -25.77 -49.60
C SER A 2 59.68 -26.36 -48.70
N ALA A 3 59.54 -25.84 -47.47
CA ALA A 3 58.35 -26.06 -46.66
C ALA A 3 57.36 -24.95 -47.01
N ASN A 4 56.28 -25.34 -47.68
CA ASN A 4 55.11 -24.49 -47.95
C ASN A 4 54.60 -23.91 -46.63
N LEU A 5 54.57 -22.58 -46.54
CA LEU A 5 53.65 -21.89 -45.66
C LEU A 5 52.25 -22.07 -46.26
N GLU A 6 51.59 -23.18 -45.91
CA GLU A 6 50.16 -23.31 -46.13
C GLU A 6 49.48 -22.12 -45.46
N SER A 7 48.80 -21.32 -46.28
CA SER A 7 47.94 -20.23 -45.84
C SER A 7 46.90 -20.79 -44.89
N VAL A 8 47.08 -20.56 -43.59
CA VAL A 8 46.01 -20.80 -42.61
C VAL A 8 44.82 -19.94 -43.08
N PRO A 9 43.69 -20.54 -43.45
CA PRO A 9 42.53 -19.76 -43.85
C PRO A 9 42.12 -18.93 -42.64
N ALA A 10 42.16 -17.60 -42.78
CA ALA A 10 41.68 -16.69 -41.75
C ALA A 10 40.23 -17.07 -41.45
N LYS A 11 40.00 -17.64 -40.27
CA LYS A 11 38.62 -17.88 -39.79
C LYS A 11 37.93 -16.53 -39.86
N PRO A 12 36.79 -16.40 -40.56
CA PRO A 12 35.98 -15.21 -40.43
C PRO A 12 35.70 -15.03 -38.95
N LEU A 13 36.06 -13.87 -38.40
CA LEU A 13 35.77 -13.49 -37.02
C LEU A 13 34.25 -13.43 -36.88
N ASN A 14 33.62 -14.56 -36.60
CA ASN A 14 32.27 -14.58 -36.09
C ASN A 14 32.36 -14.65 -34.57
N PHE A 15 31.82 -13.64 -33.89
CA PHE A 15 31.74 -13.60 -32.42
C PHE A 15 30.57 -14.47 -31.90
N ARG A 16 30.08 -15.40 -32.73
CA ARG A 16 29.06 -16.37 -32.33
C ARG A 16 29.73 -17.41 -31.44
N ARG A 17 29.48 -17.30 -30.14
CA ARG A 17 29.88 -18.31 -29.16
C ARG A 17 29.26 -19.68 -29.48
N TYR A 18 28.01 -19.72 -29.93
CA TYR A 18 27.29 -20.93 -30.27
C TYR A 18 27.04 -21.05 -31.78
N LYS A 19 27.15 -22.27 -32.30
CA LYS A 19 26.73 -22.60 -33.67
C LYS A 19 25.27 -23.08 -33.64
N ASP A 20 24.58 -22.96 -34.77
CA ASP A 20 23.24 -23.53 -34.89
C ASP A 20 23.30 -25.05 -34.68
N GLY A 21 22.45 -25.57 -33.78
CA GLY A 21 22.49 -26.98 -33.35
C GLY A 21 23.42 -27.30 -32.18
N ASP A 22 24.06 -26.29 -31.57
CA ASP A 22 24.89 -26.47 -30.38
C ASP A 22 24.00 -26.63 -29.12
N HIS A 23 23.89 -27.88 -28.65
CA HIS A 23 23.03 -28.27 -27.52
C HIS A 23 23.81 -28.93 -26.39
N LYS A 24 25.15 -29.01 -26.51
CA LYS A 24 25.99 -29.66 -25.51
C LYS A 24 26.38 -28.65 -24.43
N PRO A 25 26.08 -28.91 -23.15
CA PRO A 25 26.55 -28.05 -22.07
C PRO A 25 28.09 -28.09 -22.01
N LEU A 26 28.71 -26.93 -21.87
CA LEU A 26 30.15 -26.80 -21.70
C LEU A 26 30.53 -27.02 -20.23
N ARG A 27 31.81 -27.25 -19.94
CA ARG A 27 32.28 -27.22 -18.55
C ARG A 27 32.16 -25.78 -18.05
N TRP A 28 31.82 -25.59 -16.78
CA TRP A 28 31.65 -24.26 -16.17
C TRP A 28 32.84 -23.31 -16.41
N GLN A 29 34.07 -23.83 -16.41
CA GLN A 29 35.28 -23.05 -16.72
C GLN A 29 35.27 -22.54 -18.16
N ASP A 30 34.99 -23.41 -19.13
CA ASP A 30 34.89 -23.06 -20.55
C ASP A 30 33.65 -22.17 -20.82
N GLU A 31 32.68 -22.16 -19.89
CA GLU A 31 31.54 -21.26 -20.00
C GLU A 31 31.84 -19.81 -19.64
N ILE A 32 32.89 -19.60 -18.85
CA ILE A 32 33.29 -18.30 -18.30
C ILE A 32 34.55 -17.82 -18.99
N PHE A 33 35.55 -18.67 -19.15
CA PHE A 33 36.90 -18.33 -19.60
C PHE A 33 37.17 -18.94 -20.97
N ASP A 34 37.86 -18.18 -21.81
CA ASP A 34 38.51 -18.65 -23.02
C ASP A 34 39.93 -18.06 -23.02
N ALA A 35 40.89 -18.92 -22.69
CA ALA A 35 42.28 -18.58 -22.42
C ALA A 35 42.46 -17.37 -21.46
N ASP A 36 42.82 -16.21 -22.00
CA ASP A 36 43.13 -14.98 -21.28
C ASP A 36 41.94 -13.99 -21.18
N HIS A 37 40.78 -14.33 -21.76
CA HIS A 37 39.58 -13.50 -21.72
C HIS A 37 38.36 -14.22 -21.16
N SER A 38 37.33 -13.46 -20.78
CA SER A 38 36.07 -14.02 -20.29
C SER A 38 34.89 -13.68 -21.18
N HIS A 39 34.01 -14.66 -21.35
CA HIS A 39 32.71 -14.46 -21.97
C HIS A 39 31.70 -13.82 -21.02
N LYS A 40 31.95 -13.80 -19.71
CA LYS A 40 31.01 -13.21 -18.74
C LYS A 40 31.65 -12.01 -18.09
N CYS A 41 31.03 -10.86 -18.29
CA CYS A 41 31.46 -9.62 -17.65
C CYS A 41 30.31 -9.02 -16.81
N PRO A 42 30.63 -8.07 -15.93
CA PRO A 42 29.62 -7.42 -15.08
C PRO A 42 28.54 -6.72 -15.90
N THR A 43 27.29 -7.01 -15.56
CA THR A 43 26.08 -6.32 -16.04
C THR A 43 25.38 -5.68 -14.84
N TYR A 44 24.87 -4.48 -15.03
CA TYR A 44 24.20 -3.67 -14.01
C TYR A 44 22.69 -3.87 -14.12
N ILE A 45 22.17 -4.77 -13.29
CA ILE A 45 20.78 -5.20 -13.32
C ILE A 45 19.98 -4.43 -12.28
N GLN A 46 19.16 -3.50 -12.75
CA GLN A 46 18.18 -2.86 -11.89
C GLN A 46 17.01 -3.80 -11.66
N SER A 47 16.60 -3.94 -10.40
CA SER A 47 15.47 -4.79 -10.01
C SER A 47 14.58 -4.10 -8.98
N THR A 48 13.33 -4.54 -8.88
CA THR A 48 12.41 -4.06 -7.86
C THR A 48 12.81 -4.61 -6.49
N PRO A 49 12.99 -3.77 -5.46
CA PRO A 49 13.19 -4.26 -4.10
C PRO A 49 11.88 -4.85 -3.55
N PRO A 50 11.94 -5.87 -2.68
CA PRO A 50 10.73 -6.56 -2.25
C PRO A 50 9.79 -5.69 -1.39
N CYS A 51 10.30 -4.63 -0.74
CA CYS A 51 9.43 -3.66 -0.08
C CYS A 51 8.47 -2.96 -1.07
N GLN A 52 8.96 -2.56 -2.24
CA GLN A 52 8.14 -1.97 -3.31
C GLN A 52 7.22 -3.02 -3.92
N GLY A 53 7.74 -4.22 -4.22
CA GLY A 53 6.94 -5.31 -4.76
C GLY A 53 5.78 -5.76 -3.85
N SER A 54 5.89 -5.53 -2.55
CA SER A 54 4.85 -5.80 -1.55
C SER A 54 3.95 -4.59 -1.24
N CYS A 55 4.23 -3.41 -1.79
CA CYS A 55 3.49 -2.18 -1.53
C CYS A 55 2.30 -2.05 -2.50
N PRO A 56 1.03 -2.18 -2.05
CA PRO A 56 -0.12 -2.15 -2.94
C PRO A 56 -0.38 -0.77 -3.57
N SER A 57 0.02 0.33 -2.94
CA SER A 57 -0.01 1.67 -3.53
C SER A 57 1.03 1.85 -4.64
N GLY A 58 2.02 0.96 -4.73
CA GLY A 58 3.07 0.99 -5.74
C GLY A 58 4.10 2.10 -5.53
N GLU A 59 4.42 2.46 -4.29
CA GLU A 59 5.37 3.52 -3.95
C GLU A 59 6.82 3.22 -4.37
N ASP A 60 7.60 4.26 -4.71
CA ASP A 60 9.06 4.19 -4.90
C ASP A 60 9.80 4.24 -3.54
N ILE A 61 9.62 3.18 -2.74
CA ILE A 61 10.16 3.07 -1.38
C ILE A 61 11.68 3.24 -1.32
N ARG A 62 12.41 2.56 -2.21
CA ARG A 62 13.87 2.70 -2.25
C ARG A 62 14.27 4.12 -2.63
N GLY A 63 13.55 4.76 -3.57
CA GLY A 63 13.83 6.12 -4.00
C GLY A 63 13.69 7.15 -2.89
N TYR A 64 12.54 7.21 -2.21
CA TYR A 64 12.39 8.21 -1.14
C TYR A 64 13.30 7.92 0.05
N LEU A 65 13.58 6.65 0.39
CA LEU A 65 14.57 6.33 1.44
C LEU A 65 16.00 6.72 1.03
N ASN A 66 16.36 6.60 -0.26
CA ASN A 66 17.64 7.08 -0.78
C ASN A 66 17.78 8.60 -0.63
N ILE A 67 16.69 9.36 -0.80
CA ILE A 67 16.68 10.80 -0.55
C ILE A 67 16.84 11.09 0.96
N VAL A 68 16.05 10.44 1.82
CA VAL A 68 16.06 10.66 3.27
C VAL A 68 17.43 10.38 3.89
N ARG A 69 18.11 9.31 3.46
CA ARG A 69 19.46 8.98 3.94
C ARG A 69 20.59 9.77 3.24
N GLY A 70 20.24 10.58 2.24
CA GLY A 70 21.14 11.51 1.56
C GLY A 70 22.00 10.91 0.44
N ILE A 71 21.63 9.78 -0.14
CA ILE A 71 22.27 9.23 -1.35
C ILE A 71 21.79 10.02 -2.58
N GLU A 72 20.48 10.13 -2.75
CA GLU A 72 19.92 11.00 -3.78
C GLU A 72 19.81 12.42 -3.21
N LYS A 73 20.41 13.41 -3.89
CA LYS A 73 20.40 14.80 -3.44
C LYS A 73 19.24 15.55 -4.10
N PRO A 74 18.52 16.41 -3.37
CA PRO A 74 17.50 17.25 -3.95
C PRO A 74 18.11 18.29 -4.91
N PRO A 75 17.32 18.83 -5.85
CA PRO A 75 17.70 20.02 -6.62
C PRO A 75 18.07 21.21 -5.72
N ALA A 76 18.85 22.15 -6.25
CA ALA A 76 19.25 23.33 -5.49
C ALA A 76 18.02 24.13 -5.01
N GLY A 77 17.99 24.49 -3.73
CA GLY A 77 16.91 25.25 -3.10
C GLY A 77 15.71 24.41 -2.63
N VAL A 78 15.69 23.09 -2.89
CA VAL A 78 14.63 22.20 -2.41
C VAL A 78 15.12 21.43 -1.17
N PRO A 79 14.44 21.51 -0.02
CA PRO A 79 14.74 20.67 1.14
C PRO A 79 14.60 19.18 0.79
N TRP A 80 15.42 18.33 1.41
CA TRP A 80 15.36 16.89 1.13
C TRP A 80 14.04 16.28 1.59
N GLN A 81 13.41 16.83 2.63
CA GLN A 81 12.11 16.40 3.16
C GLN A 81 11.02 16.59 2.09
N GLU A 82 10.95 17.78 1.50
CA GLU A 82 10.05 18.08 0.39
C GLU A 82 10.33 17.18 -0.81
N TYR A 83 11.60 16.97 -1.15
CA TYR A 83 11.97 16.12 -2.30
C TYR A 83 11.58 14.65 -2.10
N ALA A 84 11.81 14.11 -0.90
CA ALA A 84 11.40 12.75 -0.53
C ALA A 84 9.87 12.61 -0.51
N TRP A 85 9.16 13.60 0.04
CA TRP A 85 7.70 13.63 0.04
C TRP A 85 7.14 13.70 -1.39
N ARG A 86 7.70 14.52 -2.28
CA ARG A 86 7.32 14.58 -3.70
C ARG A 86 7.51 13.23 -4.38
N ARG A 87 8.60 12.50 -4.09
CA ARG A 87 8.83 11.15 -4.64
C ARG A 87 7.78 10.15 -4.13
N LEU A 88 7.53 10.14 -2.83
CA LEU A 88 6.55 9.24 -2.23
C LEU A 88 5.12 9.50 -2.73
N THR A 89 4.77 10.78 -2.93
CA THR A 89 3.47 11.21 -3.44
C THR A 89 3.31 11.07 -4.95
N GLU A 90 4.30 10.53 -5.68
CA GLU A 90 4.08 10.07 -7.05
C GLU A 90 3.01 8.96 -7.09
N ALA A 91 3.00 8.10 -6.06
CA ALA A 91 2.08 6.97 -5.91
C ALA A 91 0.96 7.23 -4.89
N ASN A 92 1.31 7.70 -3.69
CA ASN A 92 0.40 7.78 -2.55
C ASN A 92 0.15 9.25 -2.14
N PRO A 93 -1.05 9.81 -2.37
CA PRO A 93 -1.36 11.20 -2.03
C PRO A 93 -1.75 11.41 -0.56
N LEU A 94 -1.70 10.39 0.28
CA LEU A 94 -2.15 10.43 1.68
C LEU A 94 -1.09 9.88 2.67
N PRO A 95 0.20 10.27 2.59
CA PRO A 95 1.25 9.68 3.41
C PRO A 95 1.10 9.89 4.91
N SER A 96 0.57 11.02 5.34
CA SER A 96 0.39 11.28 6.78
C SER A 96 -0.66 10.33 7.36
N VAL A 97 -1.77 10.09 6.63
CA VAL A 97 -2.78 9.11 7.01
C VAL A 97 -2.25 7.67 6.87
N MET A 98 -1.65 7.29 5.73
CA MET A 98 -1.10 5.93 5.54
C MET A 98 0.03 5.61 6.52
N GLY A 99 0.83 6.61 6.88
CA GLY A 99 1.82 6.56 7.96
C GLY A 99 1.24 6.13 9.32
N ARG A 100 -0.08 6.26 9.53
CA ARG A 100 -0.76 5.89 10.78
C ARG A 100 -1.49 4.57 10.73
N VAL A 101 -2.15 4.27 9.61
CA VAL A 101 -3.12 3.16 9.52
C VAL A 101 -2.69 2.01 8.61
N CYS A 102 -1.67 2.20 7.79
CA CYS A 102 -1.20 1.13 6.91
C CYS A 102 -0.55 0.01 7.74
N PRO A 103 -0.91 -1.27 7.55
CA PRO A 103 -0.25 -2.38 8.23
C PRO A 103 1.14 -2.71 7.65
N ALA A 104 1.66 -1.86 6.77
CA ALA A 104 3.02 -1.90 6.23
C ALA A 104 3.46 -3.26 5.66
N PRO A 105 2.76 -3.84 4.65
CA PRO A 105 3.19 -5.08 4.00
C PRO A 105 4.59 -4.97 3.36
N CYS A 106 5.01 -3.75 3.02
CA CYS A 106 6.36 -3.42 2.56
C CYS A 106 7.46 -3.76 3.59
N GLU A 107 7.16 -3.66 4.89
CA GLU A 107 8.08 -4.00 5.98
C GLU A 107 8.18 -5.54 6.15
N SER A 108 7.06 -6.25 6.01
CA SER A 108 7.04 -7.72 6.01
C SER A 108 7.83 -8.31 4.84
N GLY A 109 7.79 -7.68 3.67
CA GLY A 109 8.58 -8.09 2.50
C GLY A 109 10.06 -7.67 2.54
N CYS A 110 10.50 -6.87 3.50
CA CYS A 110 11.85 -6.30 3.49
C CYS A 110 12.94 -7.39 3.59
N ASN A 111 13.96 -7.35 2.71
CA ASN A 111 15.10 -8.28 2.80
C ASN A 111 15.92 -8.11 4.09
N ARG A 112 15.83 -6.96 4.79
CA ARG A 112 16.55 -6.71 6.04
C ARG A 112 16.09 -7.63 7.19
N ASN A 113 14.89 -8.21 7.09
CA ASN A 113 14.41 -9.27 8.00
C ASN A 113 15.34 -10.49 8.05
N GLN A 114 16.25 -10.67 7.08
CA GLN A 114 17.24 -11.76 7.07
C GLN A 114 18.55 -11.43 7.78
N VAL A 115 18.74 -10.17 8.17
CA VAL A 115 19.90 -9.72 8.96
C VAL A 115 19.45 -9.43 10.39
N GLU A 116 18.29 -8.80 10.55
CA GLU A 116 17.74 -8.36 11.83
C GLU A 116 16.22 -8.07 11.72
N ASP A 117 15.78 -6.85 12.05
CA ASP A 117 14.42 -6.34 11.85
C ASP A 117 14.27 -5.63 10.49
N PHE A 118 13.05 -5.35 10.05
CA PHE A 118 12.80 -4.56 8.83
C PHE A 118 13.23 -3.10 8.97
N VAL A 119 13.36 -2.40 7.84
CA VAL A 119 13.45 -0.92 7.82
C VAL A 119 12.07 -0.36 8.14
N GLY A 120 11.99 0.60 9.05
CA GLY A 120 10.78 1.33 9.46
C GLY A 120 10.26 2.26 8.36
N ILE A 121 9.87 1.68 7.23
CA ILE A 121 9.37 2.33 6.03
C ILE A 121 8.16 3.19 6.36
N ASN A 122 7.17 2.64 7.07
CA ASN A 122 5.94 3.35 7.41
C ASN A 122 6.18 4.47 8.44
N SER A 123 7.19 4.32 9.30
CA SER A 123 7.59 5.39 10.22
C SER A 123 8.26 6.58 9.53
N VAL A 124 9.00 6.34 8.44
CA VAL A 124 9.58 7.40 7.61
C VAL A 124 8.49 8.07 6.75
N GLU A 125 7.56 7.29 6.19
CA GLU A 125 6.37 7.81 5.50
C GLU A 125 5.54 8.75 6.40
N HIS A 126 5.26 8.33 7.63
CA HIS A 126 4.57 9.16 8.63
C HIS A 126 5.31 10.48 8.86
N PHE A 127 6.62 10.45 9.12
CA PHE A 127 7.43 11.65 9.28
C PHE A 127 7.34 12.60 8.06
N LEU A 128 7.46 12.06 6.84
CA LEU A 128 7.40 12.87 5.62
C LEU A 128 6.01 13.50 5.40
N GLY A 129 4.94 12.77 5.69
CA GLY A 129 3.57 13.27 5.61
C GLY A 129 3.32 14.41 6.61
N ASP A 130 3.74 14.23 7.86
CA ASP A 130 3.55 15.24 8.92
C ASP A 130 4.39 16.48 8.65
N TRP A 131 5.65 16.30 8.22
CA TRP A 131 6.51 17.42 7.82
C TRP A 131 5.86 18.23 6.69
N ALA A 132 5.26 17.56 5.71
CA ALA A 132 4.56 18.23 4.61
C ALA A 132 3.31 19.00 5.06
N ASN A 133 2.59 18.50 6.08
CA ASN A 133 1.46 19.19 6.69
C ASN A 133 1.91 20.44 7.46
N GLU A 134 2.94 20.30 8.30
CA GLU A 134 3.53 21.40 9.10
C GLU A 134 4.06 22.54 8.21
N HIS A 135 4.64 22.20 7.06
CA HIS A 135 5.20 23.15 6.10
C HIS A 135 4.21 23.56 5.00
N GLN A 136 2.95 23.13 5.10
CA GLN A 136 1.87 23.48 4.16
C GLN A 136 2.24 23.27 2.69
N LEU A 137 2.94 22.16 2.40
CA LEU A 137 3.34 21.86 1.03
C LEU A 137 2.12 21.71 0.12
N ALA A 138 2.27 22.15 -1.12
CA ALA A 138 1.25 22.01 -2.15
C ALA A 138 1.70 21.04 -3.25
N TYR A 139 0.74 20.34 -3.84
CA TYR A 139 1.00 19.58 -5.06
C TYR A 139 1.14 20.52 -6.27
N PRO A 140 2.02 20.19 -7.23
CA PRO A 140 2.11 20.95 -8.46
C PRO A 140 0.82 20.83 -9.26
N LYS A 141 0.28 21.97 -9.71
CA LYS A 141 -0.82 22.00 -10.68
C LYS A 141 -0.36 21.47 -12.04
N PRO A 142 -1.24 20.84 -12.83
CA PRO A 142 -0.90 20.39 -14.17
C PRO A 142 -0.48 21.59 -15.04
N ALA A 143 0.61 21.44 -15.80
CA ALA A 143 1.09 22.49 -16.69
C ALA A 143 0.17 22.72 -17.90
N GLN A 144 -0.57 21.68 -18.32
CA GLN A 144 -1.50 21.71 -19.44
C GLN A 144 -2.77 20.97 -19.06
N LEU A 145 -3.92 21.51 -19.47
CA LEU A 145 -5.21 20.84 -19.34
C LEU A 145 -5.48 20.00 -20.59
N SER A 146 -6.03 18.80 -20.41
CA SER A 146 -6.36 17.88 -21.51
C SER A 146 -7.65 18.25 -22.25
N GLY A 147 -8.49 19.09 -21.64
CA GLY A 147 -9.85 19.39 -22.10
C GLY A 147 -10.84 18.25 -21.86
N LYS A 148 -10.44 17.17 -21.16
CA LYS A 148 -11.29 16.03 -20.83
C LYS A 148 -11.80 16.09 -19.40
N THR A 149 -12.97 15.50 -19.18
CA THR A 149 -13.72 15.54 -17.93
C THR A 149 -13.92 14.13 -17.37
N VAL A 150 -13.72 13.96 -16.06
CA VAL A 150 -13.87 12.67 -15.38
C VAL A 150 -14.71 12.81 -14.12
N ALA A 151 -15.73 11.96 -13.99
CA ALA A 151 -16.49 11.81 -12.75
C ALA A 151 -15.86 10.73 -11.86
N VAL A 152 -15.66 11.02 -10.59
CA VAL A 152 -15.20 10.08 -9.56
C VAL A 152 -16.33 9.88 -8.57
N ILE A 153 -16.92 8.68 -8.52
CA ILE A 153 -18.04 8.36 -7.64
C ILE A 153 -17.50 7.70 -6.38
N GLY A 154 -17.49 8.44 -5.27
CA GLY A 154 -16.95 8.07 -3.96
C GLY A 154 -15.67 8.82 -3.62
N GLY A 155 -15.71 9.60 -2.54
CA GLY A 155 -14.61 10.40 -2.00
C GLY A 155 -13.70 9.66 -1.01
N GLY A 156 -13.64 8.33 -1.09
CA GLY A 156 -12.73 7.51 -0.29
C GLY A 156 -11.30 7.45 -0.82
N PRO A 157 -10.41 6.61 -0.25
CA PRO A 157 -8.99 6.53 -0.64
C PRO A 157 -8.78 6.25 -2.14
N ALA A 158 -9.58 5.35 -2.72
CA ALA A 158 -9.50 5.02 -4.14
C ALA A 158 -9.90 6.22 -5.03
N GLY A 159 -11.00 6.90 -4.69
CA GLY A 159 -11.46 8.06 -5.44
C GLY A 159 -10.53 9.26 -5.31
N LEU A 160 -10.02 9.54 -4.11
CA LEU A 160 -9.03 10.59 -3.86
C LEU A 160 -7.72 10.31 -4.63
N SER A 161 -7.26 9.05 -4.65
CA SER A 161 -6.10 8.64 -5.44
C SER A 161 -6.35 8.83 -6.94
N ALA A 162 -7.46 8.30 -7.46
CA ALA A 162 -7.82 8.46 -8.88
C ALA A 162 -7.91 9.94 -9.27
N ALA A 163 -8.59 10.76 -8.46
CA ALA A 163 -8.76 12.18 -8.72
C ALA A 163 -7.42 12.93 -8.74
N TYR A 164 -6.56 12.68 -7.74
CA TYR A 164 -5.22 13.25 -7.69
C TYR A 164 -4.40 12.90 -8.95
N GLN A 165 -4.38 11.63 -9.33
CA GLN A 165 -3.59 11.15 -10.46
C GLN A 165 -4.12 11.68 -11.80
N LEU A 166 -5.44 11.73 -11.97
CA LEU A 166 -6.09 12.28 -13.17
C LEU A 166 -5.88 13.80 -13.30
N ALA A 167 -6.00 14.54 -12.21
CA ALA A 167 -5.77 15.98 -12.20
C ALA A 167 -4.31 16.32 -12.54
N ARG A 168 -3.33 15.54 -12.03
CA ARG A 168 -1.91 15.68 -12.42
C ARG A 168 -1.66 15.46 -13.92
N LYS A 169 -2.49 14.65 -14.57
CA LYS A 169 -2.45 14.40 -16.03
C LYS A 169 -3.22 15.46 -16.83
N GLY A 170 -3.79 16.47 -16.17
CA GLY A 170 -4.46 17.61 -16.80
C GLY A 170 -5.96 17.45 -17.02
N HIS A 171 -6.58 16.37 -16.54
CA HIS A 171 -8.02 16.15 -16.67
C HIS A 171 -8.81 16.97 -15.63
N ALA A 172 -9.98 17.48 -16.03
CA ALA A 172 -10.91 18.12 -15.11
C ALA A 172 -11.70 17.05 -14.34
N VAL A 173 -11.55 17.00 -13.02
CA VAL A 173 -12.13 15.93 -12.20
C VAL A 173 -13.20 16.47 -11.26
N THR A 174 -14.34 15.79 -11.19
CA THR A 174 -15.37 16.03 -10.17
C THR A 174 -15.61 14.78 -9.34
N ILE A 175 -15.38 14.88 -8.02
CA ILE A 175 -15.71 13.85 -7.04
C ILE A 175 -17.16 14.04 -6.60
N PHE A 176 -17.95 12.97 -6.63
CA PHE A 176 -19.29 12.89 -6.07
C PHE A 176 -19.27 12.00 -4.83
N ASP A 177 -19.84 12.47 -3.72
CA ASP A 177 -19.96 11.68 -2.50
C ASP A 177 -21.34 11.87 -1.87
N GLU A 178 -21.96 10.79 -1.38
CA GLU A 178 -23.24 10.84 -0.66
C GLU A 178 -23.11 11.51 0.71
N ARG A 179 -21.90 11.55 1.27
CA ARG A 179 -21.61 12.12 2.58
C ARG A 179 -21.26 13.61 2.50
N PRO A 180 -21.43 14.37 3.59
CA PRO A 180 -21.08 15.80 3.62
C PRO A 180 -19.59 16.09 3.45
N GLU A 181 -18.72 15.18 3.87
CA GLU A 181 -17.27 15.35 3.84
C GLU A 181 -16.59 14.16 3.14
N LEU A 182 -15.46 14.42 2.49
CA LEU A 182 -14.66 13.40 1.83
C LEU A 182 -13.81 12.60 2.82
N GLY A 183 -13.29 11.45 2.39
CA GLY A 183 -12.40 10.57 3.15
C GLY A 183 -12.91 9.14 3.27
N GLY A 184 -14.19 8.89 2.96
CA GLY A 184 -14.79 7.56 2.98
C GLY A 184 -14.54 6.82 4.30
N MET A 185 -14.11 5.56 4.25
CA MET A 185 -13.86 4.75 5.44
C MET A 185 -12.72 5.28 6.35
N MET A 186 -11.80 6.12 5.84
CA MET A 186 -10.82 6.79 6.70
C MET A 186 -11.49 7.80 7.64
N ARG A 187 -12.58 8.43 7.21
CA ARG A 187 -13.38 9.36 8.02
C ARG A 187 -14.48 8.65 8.81
N TYR A 188 -15.27 7.82 8.14
CA TYR A 188 -16.51 7.29 8.70
C TYR A 188 -16.35 5.92 9.34
N GLY A 189 -15.26 5.20 9.04
CA GLY A 189 -14.95 3.89 9.62
C GLY A 189 -13.92 3.98 10.73
N ILE A 190 -12.73 4.49 10.41
CA ILE A 190 -11.60 4.48 11.35
C ILE A 190 -11.78 5.59 12.40
N PRO A 191 -11.57 5.31 13.70
CA PRO A 191 -11.66 6.32 14.75
C PRO A 191 -10.67 7.48 14.58
N GLY A 192 -11.05 8.67 15.07
CA GLY A 192 -10.23 9.89 14.98
C GLY A 192 -8.86 9.79 15.64
N PHE A 193 -8.69 8.98 16.70
CA PHE A 193 -7.39 8.78 17.36
C PHE A 193 -6.39 7.93 16.55
N ARG A 194 -6.85 7.25 15.47
CA ARG A 194 -5.98 6.57 14.49
C ARG A 194 -5.89 7.35 13.19
N THR A 195 -6.92 8.12 12.86
CA THR A 195 -7.02 8.98 11.66
C THR A 195 -7.44 10.39 12.06
N PRO A 196 -6.53 11.21 12.61
CA PRO A 196 -6.86 12.54 13.07
C PRO A 196 -7.53 13.35 11.96
N ARG A 197 -8.69 13.96 12.27
CA ARG A 197 -9.53 14.61 11.24
C ARG A 197 -8.81 15.78 10.59
N ALA A 198 -8.12 16.60 11.37
CA ALA A 198 -7.30 17.70 10.86
C ALA A 198 -6.21 17.25 9.88
N VAL A 199 -5.57 16.10 10.15
CA VAL A 199 -4.55 15.51 9.27
C VAL A 199 -5.20 15.06 7.95
N LEU A 200 -6.31 14.32 8.03
CA LEU A 200 -7.06 13.86 6.87
C LEU A 200 -7.58 15.04 6.03
N ASP A 201 -8.14 16.06 6.66
CA ASP A 201 -8.64 17.29 6.01
C ASP A 201 -7.52 18.03 5.28
N THR A 202 -6.34 18.11 5.89
CA THR A 202 -5.17 18.76 5.28
C THR A 202 -4.74 18.04 4.01
N GLU A 203 -4.64 16.69 4.03
CA GLU A 203 -4.24 15.95 2.84
C GLU A 203 -5.32 15.94 1.75
N ILE A 204 -6.60 15.86 2.12
CA ILE A 204 -7.73 15.99 1.18
C ILE A 204 -7.73 17.39 0.55
N GLY A 205 -7.58 18.45 1.35
CA GLY A 205 -7.52 19.82 0.87
C GLY A 205 -6.43 20.00 -0.18
N ARG A 206 -5.24 19.44 0.07
CA ARG A 206 -4.12 19.46 -0.89
C ARG A 206 -4.46 18.80 -2.23
N ILE A 207 -5.26 17.73 -2.23
CA ILE A 207 -5.77 17.08 -3.46
C ILE A 207 -6.80 17.97 -4.17
N LEU A 208 -7.65 18.67 -3.44
CA LEU A 208 -8.62 19.60 -4.03
C LEU A 208 -7.93 20.82 -4.66
N ASP A 209 -6.87 21.33 -4.01
CA ASP A 209 -6.16 22.54 -4.41
C ASP A 209 -5.49 22.48 -5.80
N ILE A 210 -5.27 21.27 -6.34
CA ILE A 210 -4.77 21.10 -7.72
C ILE A 210 -5.86 21.26 -8.80
N GLY A 211 -7.09 21.57 -8.41
CA GLY A 211 -8.22 21.83 -9.31
C GLY A 211 -9.27 20.73 -9.36
N VAL A 212 -9.29 19.83 -8.36
CA VAL A 212 -10.34 18.80 -8.24
C VAL A 212 -11.57 19.43 -7.61
N THR A 213 -12.74 19.23 -8.22
CA THR A 213 -14.03 19.70 -7.68
C THR A 213 -14.68 18.60 -6.84
N ALA A 214 -15.31 18.97 -5.72
CA ALA A 214 -16.09 18.04 -4.90
C ALA A 214 -17.57 18.44 -4.86
N ARG A 215 -18.46 17.47 -5.05
CA ARG A 215 -19.92 17.57 -4.92
C ARG A 215 -20.38 16.55 -3.87
N THR A 216 -20.44 17.01 -2.62
CA THR A 216 -20.83 16.21 -1.46
C THR A 216 -22.33 16.25 -1.21
N GLY A 217 -22.85 15.32 -0.41
CA GLY A 217 -24.29 15.19 -0.13
C GLY A 217 -25.13 14.78 -1.34
N VAL A 218 -24.51 14.17 -2.35
CA VAL A 218 -25.17 13.73 -3.60
C VAL A 218 -24.85 12.27 -3.85
N ARG A 219 -25.87 11.43 -3.87
CA ARG A 219 -25.74 9.99 -4.14
C ARG A 219 -26.04 9.67 -5.60
N ILE A 220 -25.04 9.13 -6.29
CA ILE A 220 -25.22 8.59 -7.65
C ILE A 220 -25.96 7.26 -7.56
N GLY A 221 -27.00 7.12 -8.38
CA GLY A 221 -27.97 6.02 -8.37
C GLY A 221 -29.35 6.45 -7.87
N THR A 222 -29.43 7.43 -6.96
CA THR A 222 -30.71 7.91 -6.40
C THR A 222 -30.97 9.38 -6.71
N ASP A 223 -30.03 10.28 -6.39
CA ASP A 223 -30.22 11.74 -6.60
C ASP A 223 -29.89 12.12 -8.05
N ILE A 224 -28.86 11.47 -8.61
CA ILE A 224 -28.46 11.59 -10.02
C ILE A 224 -28.25 10.18 -10.55
N THR A 225 -28.81 9.85 -11.71
CA THR A 225 -28.66 8.51 -12.29
C THR A 225 -27.24 8.32 -12.87
N LEU A 226 -26.76 7.07 -12.89
CA LEU A 226 -25.48 6.75 -13.54
C LEU A 226 -25.46 7.16 -15.03
N ALA A 227 -26.59 7.00 -15.73
CA ALA A 227 -26.70 7.36 -17.14
C ALA A 227 -26.50 8.87 -17.36
N GLN A 228 -27.01 9.73 -16.47
CA GLN A 228 -26.77 11.17 -16.53
C GLN A 228 -25.28 11.51 -16.36
N ILE A 229 -24.59 10.82 -15.44
CA ILE A 229 -23.14 11.00 -15.25
C ILE A 229 -22.38 10.58 -16.51
N GLN A 230 -22.70 9.43 -17.10
CA GLN A 230 -22.06 8.96 -18.33
C GLN A 230 -22.29 9.87 -19.54
N GLN A 231 -23.38 10.64 -19.56
CA GLN A 231 -23.63 11.64 -20.61
C GLN A 231 -22.88 12.95 -20.40
N GLN A 232 -22.54 13.30 -19.16
CA GLN A 232 -21.92 14.58 -18.80
C GLN A 232 -20.39 14.55 -18.76
N PHE A 233 -19.79 13.37 -18.59
CA PHE A 233 -18.36 13.19 -18.41
C PHE A 233 -17.79 12.24 -19.45
N ASP A 234 -16.54 12.48 -19.88
CA ASP A 234 -15.87 11.63 -20.87
C ASP A 234 -15.49 10.23 -20.31
N ALA A 235 -15.32 10.12 -18.99
CA ALA A 235 -15.07 8.85 -18.29
C ALA A 235 -15.59 8.88 -16.84
N VAL A 236 -15.78 7.69 -16.27
CA VAL A 236 -16.25 7.53 -14.87
C VAL A 236 -15.36 6.58 -14.10
N PHE A 237 -14.98 6.95 -12.89
CA PHE A 237 -14.33 6.08 -11.91
C PHE A 237 -15.29 5.76 -10.76
N LEU A 238 -15.43 4.48 -10.44
CA LEU A 238 -16.32 3.93 -9.43
C LEU A 238 -15.49 3.55 -8.19
N GLY A 239 -15.50 4.41 -7.17
CA GLY A 239 -14.83 4.24 -5.88
C GLY A 239 -15.80 4.06 -4.72
N LEU A 240 -16.87 3.27 -4.91
CA LEU A 240 -18.02 3.18 -3.99
C LEU A 240 -17.67 2.70 -2.57
N GLY A 241 -16.59 1.92 -2.44
CA GLY A 241 -16.20 1.28 -1.18
C GLY A 241 -17.15 0.16 -0.75
N ALA A 242 -17.00 -0.32 0.49
CA ALA A 242 -17.88 -1.29 1.13
C ALA A 242 -18.46 -0.69 2.43
N GLN A 243 -19.45 0.18 2.26
CA GLN A 243 -19.98 1.09 3.27
C GLN A 243 -21.05 0.48 4.21
N SER A 244 -21.52 -0.74 3.93
CA SER A 244 -22.50 -1.43 4.76
C SER A 244 -21.84 -2.52 5.60
N GLY A 245 -22.33 -2.74 6.83
CA GLY A 245 -21.87 -3.83 7.69
C GLY A 245 -22.71 -5.09 7.52
N ARG A 246 -22.14 -6.27 7.83
CA ARG A 246 -22.88 -7.54 7.83
C ARG A 246 -23.54 -7.81 9.18
N PRO A 247 -24.87 -8.06 9.23
CA PRO A 247 -25.55 -8.43 10.46
C PRO A 247 -25.03 -9.78 10.98
N LEU A 248 -25.23 -10.05 12.27
CA LEU A 248 -24.81 -11.31 12.88
C LEU A 248 -25.73 -12.45 12.39
N PRO A 249 -25.22 -13.49 11.71
CA PRO A 249 -26.05 -14.48 11.03
C PRO A 249 -26.43 -15.64 11.97
N VAL A 250 -27.10 -15.31 13.08
CA VAL A 250 -27.54 -16.27 14.10
C VAL A 250 -28.98 -15.96 14.52
N ASP A 251 -29.66 -16.93 15.12
CA ASP A 251 -31.01 -16.74 15.64
C ASP A 251 -31.04 -15.61 16.68
N GLY A 252 -31.99 -14.68 16.56
CA GLY A 252 -32.08 -13.48 17.39
C GLY A 252 -31.14 -12.33 17.01
N GLY A 253 -30.31 -12.47 15.97
CA GLY A 253 -29.38 -11.44 15.49
C GLY A 253 -30.05 -10.14 15.00
N GLU A 254 -31.37 -10.15 14.82
CA GLU A 254 -32.22 -9.01 14.48
C GLU A 254 -32.61 -8.13 15.68
N ALA A 255 -32.16 -8.45 16.90
CA ALA A 255 -32.41 -7.64 18.08
C ALA A 255 -31.94 -6.18 17.86
N PRO A 256 -32.68 -5.17 18.37
CA PRO A 256 -32.40 -3.76 18.09
C PRO A 256 -31.02 -3.28 18.57
N ASN A 257 -30.49 -3.88 19.63
CA ASN A 257 -29.14 -3.65 20.17
C ASN A 257 -28.11 -4.69 19.68
N CYS A 258 -28.40 -5.43 18.61
CA CYS A 258 -27.43 -6.19 17.82
C CYS A 258 -27.16 -5.41 16.52
N VAL A 259 -26.03 -4.69 16.50
CA VAL A 259 -25.72 -3.71 15.46
C VAL A 259 -24.49 -4.10 14.68
N THR A 260 -24.29 -3.50 13.50
CA THR A 260 -23.05 -3.72 12.73
C THR A 260 -21.95 -2.77 13.15
N ALA A 261 -20.69 -3.19 12.99
CA ALA A 261 -19.54 -2.35 13.29
C ALA A 261 -19.52 -1.06 12.49
N THR A 262 -19.92 -1.10 11.21
CA THR A 262 -19.99 0.08 10.36
C THR A 262 -21.02 1.08 10.87
N ALA A 263 -22.19 0.61 11.33
CA ALA A 263 -23.21 1.49 11.90
C ALA A 263 -22.76 2.09 13.24
N PHE A 264 -22.12 1.29 14.10
CA PHE A 264 -21.56 1.73 15.37
C PHE A 264 -20.47 2.80 15.19
N LEU A 265 -19.45 2.51 14.37
CA LEU A 265 -18.33 3.42 14.12
C LEU A 265 -18.78 4.70 13.42
N LYS A 266 -19.75 4.61 12.50
CA LYS A 266 -20.36 5.79 11.88
C LYS A 266 -21.05 6.67 12.93
N ALA A 267 -21.85 6.09 13.82
CA ALA A 267 -22.52 6.85 14.88
C ALA A 267 -21.52 7.54 15.82
N PHE A 268 -20.41 6.87 16.13
CA PHE A 268 -19.31 7.46 16.88
C PHE A 268 -18.62 8.61 16.13
N ASN A 269 -18.22 8.39 14.88
CA ASN A 269 -17.51 9.38 14.09
C ASN A 269 -18.36 10.62 13.74
N ASP A 270 -19.69 10.46 13.64
CA ASP A 270 -20.64 11.58 13.49
C ASP A 270 -20.91 12.32 14.82
N GLY A 271 -20.32 11.88 15.94
CA GLY A 271 -20.54 12.45 17.27
C GLY A 271 -21.89 12.10 17.92
N ARG A 272 -22.72 11.26 17.29
CA ARG A 272 -24.03 10.83 17.83
C ARG A 272 -23.89 9.83 18.97
N MET A 273 -22.87 8.97 18.93
CA MET A 273 -22.59 7.99 19.98
C MET A 273 -21.68 8.58 21.05
N GLN A 274 -22.24 8.88 22.23
CA GLN A 274 -21.52 9.51 23.34
C GLN A 274 -21.24 8.56 24.51
N HIS A 275 -21.93 7.42 24.57
CA HIS A 275 -21.73 6.37 25.55
C HIS A 275 -22.27 5.04 24.99
N VAL A 276 -21.91 3.94 25.63
CA VAL A 276 -22.38 2.59 25.33
C VAL A 276 -23.13 1.98 26.52
N GLY A 277 -23.63 0.75 26.35
CA GLY A 277 -24.15 -0.04 27.48
C GLY A 277 -23.03 -0.52 28.41
N LYS A 278 -23.41 -0.99 29.61
CA LYS A 278 -22.44 -1.46 30.60
C LYS A 278 -21.60 -2.63 30.09
N ARG A 279 -22.22 -3.60 29.41
CA ARG A 279 -21.57 -4.78 28.83
C ARG A 279 -21.67 -4.75 27.31
N VAL A 280 -20.53 -4.75 26.63
CA VAL A 280 -20.45 -4.74 25.16
C VAL A 280 -19.75 -6.00 24.68
N VAL A 281 -20.38 -6.72 23.75
CA VAL A 281 -19.77 -7.87 23.09
C VAL A 281 -19.51 -7.54 21.63
N VAL A 282 -18.26 -7.65 21.20
CA VAL A 282 -17.83 -7.41 19.81
C VAL A 282 -17.48 -8.74 19.16
N VAL A 283 -18.10 -9.04 18.02
CA VAL A 283 -17.89 -10.29 17.27
C VAL A 283 -17.04 -10.02 16.04
N GLY A 284 -15.78 -10.47 16.04
CA GLY A 284 -14.87 -10.29 14.91
C GLY A 284 -13.40 -10.50 15.31
N GLY A 285 -12.52 -10.58 14.32
CA GLY A 285 -11.08 -10.82 14.54
C GLY A 285 -10.14 -9.94 13.72
N GLY A 286 -10.66 -8.93 13.03
CA GLY A 286 -9.89 -7.96 12.22
C GLY A 286 -9.79 -6.59 12.87
N ASP A 287 -9.07 -5.65 12.26
CA ASP A 287 -8.83 -4.31 12.84
C ASP A 287 -10.13 -3.56 13.16
N THR A 288 -11.18 -3.68 12.33
CA THR A 288 -12.50 -3.09 12.62
C THR A 288 -13.07 -3.54 13.97
N SER A 289 -12.84 -4.79 14.37
CA SER A 289 -13.33 -5.29 15.65
C SER A 289 -12.56 -4.69 16.83
N ILE A 290 -11.26 -4.44 16.66
CA ILE A 290 -10.44 -3.75 17.66
C ILE A 290 -10.85 -2.27 17.78
N ASP A 291 -11.11 -1.61 16.65
CA ASP A 291 -11.58 -0.22 16.64
C ASP A 291 -12.92 -0.09 17.40
N VAL A 292 -13.89 -0.98 17.14
CA VAL A 292 -15.15 -1.00 17.88
C VAL A 292 -14.91 -1.22 19.37
N ALA A 293 -14.08 -2.20 19.74
CA ALA A 293 -13.86 -2.54 21.14
C ALA A 293 -13.16 -1.40 21.91
N THR A 294 -12.15 -0.77 21.32
CA THR A 294 -11.44 0.37 21.90
C THR A 294 -12.33 1.62 21.98
N VAL A 295 -13.13 1.90 20.95
CA VAL A 295 -14.12 3.00 21.01
C VAL A 295 -15.15 2.75 22.12
N ALA A 296 -15.73 1.55 22.20
CA ALA A 296 -16.68 1.21 23.26
C ALA A 296 -16.06 1.36 24.66
N ARG A 297 -14.81 0.92 24.84
CA ARG A 297 -14.08 1.05 26.10
C ARG A 297 -13.86 2.52 26.49
N ARG A 298 -13.47 3.35 25.53
CA ARG A 298 -13.18 4.78 25.73
C ARG A 298 -14.43 5.62 25.96
N LEU A 299 -15.54 5.29 25.30
CA LEU A 299 -16.84 5.94 25.52
C LEU A 299 -17.38 5.66 26.93
N GLY A 300 -17.27 4.40 27.39
CA GLY A 300 -17.83 3.98 28.67
C GLY A 300 -19.37 4.00 28.70
N HIS A 301 -19.95 3.86 29.88
CA HIS A 301 -21.38 3.86 30.12
C HIS A 301 -21.78 4.91 31.18
N ILE A 302 -23.09 5.16 31.29
CA ILE A 302 -23.70 6.04 32.30
C ILE A 302 -24.62 5.21 33.22
N ASP A 303 -24.75 5.60 34.50
CA ASP A 303 -25.49 4.83 35.51
C ASP A 303 -27.02 4.81 35.28
N GLN A 304 -27.59 5.95 34.86
CA GLN A 304 -29.03 6.08 34.58
C GLN A 304 -29.24 6.26 33.07
N ILE A 305 -29.46 5.15 32.37
CA ILE A 305 -29.78 5.14 30.94
C ILE A 305 -31.30 5.28 30.79
N HIS A 306 -31.79 6.42 30.31
CA HIS A 306 -33.16 6.50 29.81
C HIS A 306 -33.28 5.75 28.48
N GLU A 307 -34.48 5.32 28.12
CA GLU A 307 -34.72 4.61 26.86
C GLU A 307 -34.26 5.42 25.63
N SER A 308 -34.43 6.75 25.66
CA SER A 308 -33.92 7.66 24.62
C SER A 308 -32.40 7.65 24.48
N ASP A 309 -31.67 7.34 25.54
CA ASP A 309 -30.21 7.38 25.60
C ASP A 309 -29.59 6.03 25.21
N ARG A 310 -30.40 5.03 24.85
CA ARG A 310 -29.87 3.72 24.46
C ARG A 310 -28.97 3.82 23.21
N PRO A 311 -27.82 3.12 23.16
CA PRO A 311 -26.87 3.19 22.04
C PRO A 311 -27.48 2.86 20.67
N GLU A 312 -28.44 1.94 20.63
CA GLU A 312 -29.17 1.59 19.41
C GLU A 312 -29.95 2.78 18.81
N ASN A 313 -30.44 3.71 19.63
CA ASN A 313 -31.14 4.91 19.16
C ASN A 313 -30.15 5.92 18.56
N ALA A 314 -28.98 6.07 19.18
CA ALA A 314 -27.90 6.86 18.62
C ALA A 314 -27.50 6.34 17.24
N ILE A 315 -27.43 5.01 17.06
CA ILE A 315 -27.13 4.36 15.78
C ILE A 315 -28.24 4.59 14.75
N ALA A 316 -29.50 4.46 15.17
CA ALA A 316 -30.68 4.71 14.35
C ALA A 316 -30.85 6.17 13.90
N GLY A 317 -30.02 7.10 14.42
CA GLY A 317 -29.97 8.49 13.99
C GLY A 317 -30.64 9.48 14.93
N PHE A 318 -31.12 9.04 16.09
CA PHE A 318 -31.59 9.94 17.13
C PHE A 318 -30.40 10.53 17.89
N ALA A 319 -30.40 11.85 18.13
CA ALA A 319 -29.34 12.48 18.91
C ALA A 319 -29.49 12.11 20.41
N ALA A 320 -28.37 11.83 21.07
CA ALA A 320 -28.34 11.67 22.53
C ALA A 320 -28.80 12.99 23.19
N HIS A 321 -29.64 12.91 24.22
CA HIS A 321 -30.16 14.10 24.91
C HIS A 321 -29.08 14.69 25.84
N ASP A 322 -29.18 16.00 26.12
CA ASP A 322 -28.25 16.75 27.00
C ASP A 322 -28.09 16.13 28.41
N ALA A 323 -29.03 15.30 28.86
CA ALA A 323 -28.96 14.59 30.15
C ALA A 323 -27.75 13.63 30.26
N ALA A 324 -27.25 13.10 29.13
CA ALA A 324 -26.07 12.24 29.11
C ALA A 324 -24.76 13.00 29.38
N LEU A 325 -24.71 14.32 29.13
CA LEU A 325 -23.54 15.17 29.39
C LEU A 325 -23.32 15.48 30.88
N LEU A 326 -24.40 15.44 31.68
CA LEU A 326 -24.37 15.70 33.13
C LEU A 326 -24.10 14.44 33.96
N SER A 327 -24.11 13.26 33.33
CA SER A 327 -23.93 11.96 34.00
C SER A 327 -22.46 11.57 34.09
N LYS A 328 -22.04 11.05 35.25
CA LYS A 328 -20.68 10.55 35.45
C LYS A 328 -20.44 9.30 34.60
N ARG A 329 -19.51 9.37 33.64
CA ARG A 329 -19.11 8.22 32.83
C ARG A 329 -18.29 7.22 33.64
N GLN A 330 -18.55 5.94 33.41
CA GLN A 330 -17.81 4.82 33.97
C GLN A 330 -17.31 3.90 32.85
N GLY A 331 -16.24 3.14 33.08
CA GLY A 331 -15.73 2.21 32.07
C GLY A 331 -16.75 1.13 31.70
N ALA A 332 -16.86 0.81 30.41
CA ALA A 332 -17.69 -0.32 29.94
C ALA A 332 -16.90 -1.65 30.03
N GLU A 333 -17.58 -2.74 30.35
CA GLU A 333 -17.07 -4.10 30.26
C GLU A 333 -17.14 -4.55 28.79
N VAL A 334 -15.99 -4.62 28.12
CA VAL A 334 -15.92 -4.94 26.69
C VAL A 334 -15.28 -6.31 26.50
N THR A 335 -16.00 -7.21 25.83
CA THR A 335 -15.51 -8.53 25.43
C THR A 335 -15.49 -8.64 23.91
N LEU A 336 -14.33 -8.93 23.33
CA LEU A 336 -14.18 -9.23 21.91
C LEU A 336 -14.06 -10.74 21.72
N THR A 337 -14.91 -11.32 20.87
CA THR A 337 -14.88 -12.74 20.52
C THR A 337 -14.42 -12.92 19.08
N SER A 338 -13.50 -13.86 18.85
CA SER A 338 -13.01 -14.22 17.53
C SER A 338 -13.12 -15.74 17.32
N ILE A 339 -13.49 -16.16 16.12
CA ILE A 339 -13.47 -17.59 15.72
C ILE A 339 -12.04 -18.15 15.62
N PHE A 340 -11.06 -17.27 15.38
CA PHE A 340 -9.65 -17.64 15.39
C PHE A 340 -9.09 -17.53 16.81
N ALA A 341 -8.06 -18.33 17.10
CA ALA A 341 -7.23 -18.13 18.29
C ALA A 341 -6.56 -16.74 18.25
N ILE A 342 -6.21 -16.19 19.42
CA ILE A 342 -5.70 -14.82 19.56
C ILE A 342 -4.43 -14.60 18.72
N ASP A 343 -3.54 -15.59 18.69
CA ASP A 343 -2.30 -15.60 17.89
C ASP A 343 -2.53 -15.69 16.36
N LYS A 344 -3.77 -16.00 15.95
CA LYS A 344 -4.19 -16.15 14.55
C LYS A 344 -5.25 -15.13 14.13
N MET A 345 -5.51 -14.12 14.97
CA MET A 345 -6.37 -13.01 14.59
C MET A 345 -5.80 -12.28 13.37
N GLN A 346 -6.70 -11.71 12.56
CA GLN A 346 -6.31 -10.92 11.38
C GLN A 346 -5.92 -9.49 11.75
N ALA A 347 -6.38 -9.00 12.91
CA ALA A 347 -5.96 -7.73 13.47
C ALA A 347 -4.45 -7.71 13.71
N SER A 348 -3.84 -6.54 13.53
CA SER A 348 -2.39 -6.43 13.78
C SER A 348 -2.06 -6.69 15.25
N LYS A 349 -0.90 -7.31 15.50
CA LYS A 349 -0.46 -7.69 16.85
C LYS A 349 -0.43 -6.52 17.82
N HIS A 350 0.03 -5.35 17.38
CA HIS A 350 0.07 -4.16 18.22
C HIS A 350 -1.33 -3.66 18.63
N GLU A 351 -2.33 -3.76 17.74
CA GLU A 351 -3.70 -3.36 18.07
C GLU A 351 -4.32 -4.31 19.09
N VAL A 352 -4.03 -5.61 18.98
CA VAL A 352 -4.44 -6.61 19.98
C VAL A 352 -3.81 -6.32 21.35
N GLU A 353 -2.50 -6.03 21.39
CA GLU A 353 -1.79 -5.69 22.63
C GLU A 353 -2.33 -4.42 23.28
N HIS A 354 -2.67 -3.39 22.51
CA HIS A 354 -3.29 -2.17 23.04
C HIS A 354 -4.72 -2.39 23.54
N ALA A 355 -5.52 -3.19 22.83
CA ALA A 355 -6.87 -3.49 23.29
C ALA A 355 -6.82 -4.17 24.67
N LEU A 356 -5.89 -5.11 24.86
CA LEU A 356 -5.65 -5.76 26.15
C LEU A 356 -5.20 -4.76 27.22
N SER A 357 -4.33 -3.80 26.91
CA SER A 357 -3.86 -2.79 27.89
C SER A 357 -4.97 -1.84 28.35
N GLU A 358 -5.94 -1.54 27.47
CA GLU A 358 -7.14 -0.74 27.80
C GLU A 358 -8.20 -1.52 28.61
N GLY A 359 -7.92 -2.79 28.96
CA GLY A 359 -8.79 -3.64 29.78
C GLY A 359 -9.88 -4.37 29.00
N ILE A 360 -9.72 -4.54 27.68
CA ILE A 360 -10.65 -5.30 26.84
C ILE A 360 -10.35 -6.80 26.96
N ALA A 361 -11.37 -7.60 27.27
CA ALA A 361 -11.23 -9.05 27.29
C ALA A 361 -11.31 -9.61 25.86
N ILE A 362 -10.29 -10.35 25.42
CA ILE A 362 -10.28 -11.01 24.10
C ILE A 362 -10.40 -12.52 24.27
N ARG A 363 -11.42 -13.12 23.64
CA ARG A 363 -11.71 -14.56 23.66
C ARG A 363 -11.62 -15.15 22.25
N GLY A 364 -10.50 -15.81 21.95
CA GLY A 364 -10.31 -16.51 20.69
C GLY A 364 -10.92 -17.92 20.67
N GLY A 365 -11.18 -18.45 19.48
CA GLY A 365 -11.78 -19.78 19.28
C GLY A 365 -13.25 -19.86 19.71
N MET A 366 -14.01 -18.78 19.54
CA MET A 366 -15.42 -18.67 19.92
C MET A 366 -16.29 -18.37 18.69
N ALA A 367 -17.27 -19.24 18.41
CA ALA A 367 -18.27 -19.05 17.37
C ALA A 367 -19.61 -18.60 17.97
N PRO A 368 -20.28 -17.58 17.41
CA PRO A 368 -21.62 -17.19 17.85
C PRO A 368 -22.65 -18.26 17.46
N VAL A 369 -23.60 -18.53 18.36
CA VAL A 369 -24.67 -19.55 18.18
C VAL A 369 -26.05 -18.91 18.08
N ALA A 370 -26.37 -17.99 19.00
CA ALA A 370 -27.65 -17.30 19.08
C ALA A 370 -27.52 -16.03 19.93
N VAL A 371 -28.41 -15.07 19.72
CA VAL A 371 -28.60 -13.91 20.61
C VAL A 371 -29.76 -14.20 21.55
N ILE A 372 -29.48 -14.17 22.85
CA ILE A 372 -30.50 -14.36 23.89
C ILE A 372 -31.23 -13.03 24.09
N ARG A 373 -32.56 -13.07 24.01
CA ARG A 373 -33.43 -11.90 24.08
C ARG A 373 -34.34 -11.94 25.31
N ASP A 374 -34.65 -10.77 25.83
CA ASP A 374 -35.71 -10.62 26.83
C ASP A 374 -37.11 -10.57 26.18
N ALA A 375 -38.15 -10.42 27.00
CA ALA A 375 -39.54 -10.34 26.56
C ALA A 375 -39.83 -9.12 25.65
N SER A 376 -38.99 -8.09 25.66
CA SER A 376 -39.09 -6.93 24.78
C SER A 376 -38.40 -7.14 23.42
N GLY A 377 -37.71 -8.28 23.24
CA GLY A 377 -36.94 -8.60 22.04
C GLY A 377 -35.52 -8.03 22.04
N ARG A 378 -35.09 -7.40 23.14
CA ARG A 378 -33.75 -6.80 23.26
C ARG A 378 -32.73 -7.87 23.67
N ALA A 379 -31.52 -7.82 23.11
CA ALA A 379 -30.44 -8.74 23.45
C ALA A 379 -29.96 -8.52 24.88
N THR A 380 -29.80 -9.62 25.62
CA THR A 380 -29.27 -9.66 27.01
C THR A 380 -27.99 -10.50 27.13
N ALA A 381 -27.73 -11.38 26.16
CA ALA A 381 -26.49 -12.14 26.05
C ALA A 381 -26.22 -12.62 24.62
N LEU A 382 -24.95 -12.87 24.31
CA LEU A 382 -24.54 -13.64 23.14
C LEU A 382 -24.18 -15.06 23.56
N ARG A 383 -24.91 -16.06 23.04
CA ARG A 383 -24.53 -17.46 23.18
C ARG A 383 -23.39 -17.77 22.22
N VAL A 384 -22.28 -18.26 22.75
CA VAL A 384 -21.11 -18.70 21.98
C VAL A 384 -20.79 -20.15 22.29
N MET A 385 -20.01 -20.78 21.42
CA MET A 385 -19.43 -22.11 21.64
C MET A 385 -17.99 -22.13 21.18
N ARG A 386 -17.20 -23.07 21.70
CA ARG A 386 -15.81 -23.23 21.26
C ARG A 386 -15.75 -23.73 19.81
N CYS A 387 -14.78 -23.23 19.05
CA CYS A 387 -14.54 -23.64 17.67
C CYS A 387 -13.05 -23.68 17.32
N GLU A 388 -12.71 -24.51 16.33
CA GLU A 388 -11.45 -24.43 15.60
C GLU A 388 -11.70 -23.86 14.21
N ALA A 389 -11.20 -22.64 13.95
CA ALA A 389 -11.26 -22.02 12.63
C ALA A 389 -9.92 -22.11 11.89
N ARG A 390 -9.96 -22.45 10.60
CA ARG A 390 -8.79 -22.48 9.71
C ARG A 390 -9.15 -21.91 8.34
N LEU A 391 -8.19 -21.28 7.68
CA LEU A 391 -8.33 -20.89 6.27
C LEU A 391 -7.75 -22.01 5.40
N VAL A 392 -8.62 -22.72 4.66
CA VAL A 392 -8.24 -23.81 3.76
C VAL A 392 -8.56 -23.38 2.32
N GLY A 393 -7.53 -23.20 1.49
CA GLY A 393 -7.70 -22.77 0.10
C GLY A 393 -8.41 -21.41 -0.05
N GLY A 394 -8.26 -20.52 0.93
CA GLY A 394 -8.95 -19.22 0.97
C GLY A 394 -10.42 -19.26 1.42
N LYS A 395 -10.94 -20.44 1.77
CA LYS A 395 -12.26 -20.59 2.41
C LYS A 395 -12.10 -20.76 3.90
N LEU A 396 -13.00 -20.13 4.64
CA LEU A 396 -13.10 -20.28 6.08
C LEU A 396 -13.77 -21.62 6.41
N ASP A 397 -13.05 -22.47 7.12
CA ASP A 397 -13.57 -23.71 7.70
C ASP A 397 -13.65 -23.53 9.22
N VAL A 398 -14.84 -23.71 9.79
CA VAL A 398 -15.10 -23.55 11.22
C VAL A 398 -15.68 -24.83 11.78
N LYS A 399 -14.91 -25.52 12.61
CA LYS A 399 -15.35 -26.72 13.31
C LYS A 399 -15.79 -26.35 14.71
N ASN A 400 -17.08 -26.35 14.93
CA ASN A 400 -17.68 -26.11 16.24
C ASN A 400 -17.53 -27.33 17.16
N ILE A 401 -17.47 -27.09 18.48
CA ILE A 401 -17.36 -28.11 19.51
C ILE A 401 -18.66 -28.09 20.33
N PRO A 402 -19.66 -28.92 19.99
CA PRO A 402 -20.94 -28.96 20.71
C PRO A 402 -20.77 -29.34 22.18
N GLY A 403 -21.66 -28.87 23.05
CA GLY A 403 -21.59 -29.09 24.50
C GLY A 403 -20.66 -28.13 25.24
N THR A 404 -20.13 -27.12 24.54
CA THR A 404 -19.29 -26.05 25.10
C THR A 404 -19.97 -24.69 25.08
N GLU A 405 -21.30 -24.68 24.90
CA GLU A 405 -22.10 -23.46 24.81
C GLU A 405 -22.07 -22.69 26.13
N GLU A 406 -21.87 -21.38 26.05
CA GLU A 406 -21.92 -20.46 27.17
C GLU A 406 -22.55 -19.12 26.74
N ASP A 407 -23.17 -18.43 27.70
CA ASP A 407 -23.80 -17.13 27.46
C ASP A 407 -22.89 -16.02 27.98
N ILE A 408 -22.48 -15.11 27.09
CA ILE A 408 -21.76 -13.88 27.46
C ILE A 408 -22.78 -12.76 27.60
N ALA A 409 -23.01 -12.29 28.83
CA ALA A 409 -23.95 -11.21 29.09
C ALA A 409 -23.58 -9.93 28.32
N ALA A 410 -24.57 -9.31 27.68
CA ALA A 410 -24.37 -8.17 26.79
C ALA A 410 -25.56 -7.21 26.82
N ASP A 411 -25.29 -5.92 26.92
CA ASP A 411 -26.28 -4.84 26.75
C ASP A 411 -26.22 -4.24 25.35
N LEU A 412 -25.13 -4.50 24.61
CA LEU A 412 -24.90 -4.15 23.21
C LEU A 412 -24.05 -5.25 22.55
N ILE A 413 -24.48 -5.75 21.39
CA ILE A 413 -23.71 -6.71 20.58
C ILE A 413 -23.35 -6.02 19.27
N VAL A 414 -22.07 -6.04 18.89
CA VAL A 414 -21.57 -5.42 17.66
C VAL A 414 -20.94 -6.46 16.74
N SER A 415 -21.54 -6.65 15.56
CA SER A 415 -21.05 -7.55 14.51
C SER A 415 -19.99 -6.86 13.64
N ALA A 416 -18.74 -7.31 13.75
CA ALA A 416 -17.58 -6.86 12.99
C ALA A 416 -17.06 -7.97 12.05
N ILE A 417 -17.97 -8.72 11.43
CA ILE A 417 -17.64 -9.92 10.62
C ILE A 417 -17.48 -9.64 9.12
N GLY A 418 -17.53 -8.37 8.72
CA GLY A 418 -17.29 -7.94 7.34
C GLY A 418 -18.22 -6.85 6.85
N GLN A 419 -17.92 -6.38 5.64
CA GLN A 419 -18.61 -5.28 4.98
C GLN A 419 -19.26 -5.74 3.67
N ALA A 420 -20.11 -4.88 3.12
CA ALA A 420 -20.81 -5.05 1.86
C ALA A 420 -20.94 -3.69 1.15
N VAL A 421 -21.06 -3.75 -0.17
CA VAL A 421 -21.33 -2.59 -1.01
C VAL A 421 -22.84 -2.37 -1.09
N ASP A 422 -23.27 -1.12 -0.97
CA ASP A 422 -24.66 -0.74 -1.25
C ASP A 422 -24.78 -0.32 -2.73
N PHE A 423 -25.52 -1.13 -3.50
CA PHE A 423 -25.75 -0.94 -4.93
C PHE A 423 -27.10 -0.28 -5.23
N SER A 424 -27.81 0.31 -4.26
CA SER A 424 -29.13 0.90 -4.52
C SER A 424 -29.04 1.98 -5.61
N GLY A 425 -29.75 1.79 -6.72
CA GLY A 425 -29.70 2.64 -7.92
C GLY A 425 -28.54 2.36 -8.88
N LEU A 426 -27.71 1.35 -8.58
CA LEU A 426 -26.53 0.90 -9.34
C LEU A 426 -26.50 -0.63 -9.47
N GLU A 427 -27.66 -1.30 -9.37
CA GLU A 427 -27.79 -2.76 -9.30
C GLU A 427 -27.19 -3.45 -10.52
N VAL A 428 -27.22 -2.79 -11.69
CA VAL A 428 -26.64 -3.28 -12.95
C VAL A 428 -25.13 -3.53 -12.86
N LEU A 429 -24.43 -2.87 -11.93
CA LEU A 429 -22.98 -3.03 -11.75
C LEU A 429 -22.61 -4.22 -10.84
N ASN A 430 -23.58 -4.74 -10.07
CA ASN A 430 -23.33 -5.83 -9.13
C ASN A 430 -23.08 -7.14 -9.87
N ASN A 431 -21.91 -7.75 -9.66
CA ASN A 431 -21.52 -9.02 -10.25
C ASN A 431 -22.18 -10.26 -9.62
N GLY A 432 -23.16 -10.08 -8.74
CA GLY A 432 -23.83 -11.15 -7.99
C GLY A 432 -23.01 -11.71 -6.82
N LYS A 433 -21.79 -11.21 -6.60
CA LYS A 433 -20.90 -11.56 -5.48
C LYS A 433 -20.67 -10.38 -4.53
N GLY A 434 -21.44 -9.30 -4.69
CA GLY A 434 -21.34 -8.10 -3.86
C GLY A 434 -20.17 -7.18 -4.22
N GLY A 435 -19.77 -7.16 -5.49
CA GLY A 435 -18.73 -6.27 -6.02
C GLY A 435 -18.90 -6.00 -7.51
N ILE A 436 -17.92 -5.33 -8.12
CA ILE A 436 -17.89 -5.03 -9.55
C ILE A 436 -16.73 -5.78 -10.22
N ASN A 437 -16.96 -6.38 -11.38
CA ASN A 437 -15.91 -7.03 -12.16
C ASN A 437 -15.10 -6.00 -12.96
N ALA A 438 -13.79 -6.20 -13.02
CA ALA A 438 -12.89 -5.38 -13.81
C ALA A 438 -11.76 -6.21 -14.42
N ASP A 439 -11.13 -5.68 -15.46
CA ASP A 439 -9.89 -6.24 -16.00
C ASP A 439 -8.66 -5.79 -15.18
N LYS A 440 -7.45 -6.10 -15.67
CA LYS A 440 -6.19 -5.71 -15.00
C LYS A 440 -5.89 -4.21 -15.03
N ASN A 441 -6.57 -3.46 -15.89
CA ASN A 441 -6.53 -2.00 -15.94
C ASN A 441 -7.65 -1.37 -15.11
N TYR A 442 -8.38 -2.18 -14.33
CA TYR A 442 -9.56 -1.78 -13.58
C TYR A 442 -10.70 -1.22 -14.45
N GLN A 443 -10.71 -1.56 -15.74
CA GLN A 443 -11.78 -1.18 -16.66
C GLN A 443 -12.98 -2.11 -16.47
N VAL A 444 -14.17 -1.52 -16.33
CA VAL A 444 -15.43 -2.25 -16.31
C VAL A 444 -15.82 -2.58 -17.75
N GLN A 445 -16.13 -3.85 -18.01
CA GLN A 445 -16.52 -4.32 -19.34
C GLN A 445 -17.99 -3.96 -19.63
N GLY A 446 -18.28 -3.47 -20.84
CA GLY A 446 -19.65 -3.23 -21.30
C GLY A 446 -20.40 -4.53 -21.58
N GLN A 447 -21.74 -4.46 -21.63
CA GLN A 447 -22.60 -5.62 -21.89
C GLN A 447 -22.39 -6.24 -23.30
N ASP A 448 -21.88 -5.45 -24.25
CA ASP A 448 -21.53 -5.86 -25.62
C ASP A 448 -20.03 -6.20 -25.79
N GLY A 449 -19.27 -6.25 -24.69
CA GLY A 449 -17.82 -6.47 -24.70
C GLY A 449 -16.99 -5.26 -25.13
N LYS A 450 -17.60 -4.08 -25.33
CA LYS A 450 -16.86 -2.83 -25.60
C LYS A 450 -16.48 -2.11 -24.30
N PRO A 451 -15.45 -1.24 -24.34
CA PRO A 451 -15.12 -0.36 -23.22
C PRO A 451 -16.33 0.45 -22.78
N SER A 452 -16.72 0.33 -21.50
CA SER A 452 -17.88 1.03 -20.95
C SER A 452 -17.63 2.53 -20.70
N GLY A 453 -16.40 3.00 -20.86
CA GLY A 453 -15.94 4.30 -20.36
C GLY A 453 -15.86 4.38 -18.83
N MET A 454 -16.12 3.26 -18.13
CA MET A 454 -16.10 3.18 -16.67
C MET A 454 -14.92 2.34 -16.17
N PHE A 455 -14.38 2.77 -15.03
CA PHE A 455 -13.30 2.12 -14.30
C PHE A 455 -13.69 2.00 -12.83
N VAL A 456 -13.07 1.10 -12.07
CA VAL A 456 -13.49 0.80 -10.70
C VAL A 456 -12.30 0.50 -9.78
N GLY A 457 -12.33 0.97 -8.54
CA GLY A 457 -11.23 0.73 -7.60
C GLY A 457 -11.65 0.73 -6.14
N GLY A 458 -10.74 0.28 -5.27
CA GLY A 458 -10.99 0.09 -3.85
C GLY A 458 -11.88 -1.11 -3.52
N ASP A 459 -12.53 -1.04 -2.35
CA ASP A 459 -13.20 -2.18 -1.72
C ASP A 459 -14.41 -2.72 -2.49
N VAL A 460 -14.97 -1.94 -3.42
CA VAL A 460 -16.05 -2.38 -4.31
C VAL A 460 -15.61 -3.49 -5.28
N VAL A 461 -14.31 -3.58 -5.59
CA VAL A 461 -13.75 -4.71 -6.34
C VAL A 461 -13.57 -5.90 -5.41
N ARG A 462 -12.90 -5.65 -4.28
CA ARG A 462 -12.65 -6.62 -3.22
C ARG A 462 -12.20 -5.86 -1.96
N PRO A 463 -12.90 -6.00 -0.81
CA PRO A 463 -12.47 -5.37 0.44
C PRO A 463 -11.05 -5.79 0.81
N HIS A 464 -10.17 -4.81 1.03
CA HIS A 464 -8.76 -5.05 1.37
C HIS A 464 -8.20 -3.90 2.24
N LEU A 465 -6.96 -3.49 1.98
CA LEU A 465 -6.25 -2.44 2.71
C LEU A 465 -6.49 -1.09 2.04
N LEU A 466 -6.43 -0.01 2.82
CA LEU A 466 -6.51 1.35 2.28
C LEU A 466 -5.45 1.63 1.21
N THR A 467 -4.21 1.16 1.43
CA THR A 467 -3.12 1.26 0.43
C THR A 467 -3.45 0.53 -0.88
N THR A 468 -4.20 -0.58 -0.82
CA THR A 468 -4.69 -1.29 -2.02
C THR A 468 -5.69 -0.42 -2.79
N ALA A 469 -6.59 0.26 -2.08
CA ALA A 469 -7.54 1.18 -2.69
C ALA A 469 -6.83 2.36 -3.38
N ILE A 470 -5.77 2.91 -2.76
CA ILE A 470 -4.92 3.94 -3.37
C ILE A 470 -4.27 3.44 -4.66
N GLY A 471 -3.70 2.22 -4.64
CA GLY A 471 -3.11 1.60 -5.82
C GLY A 471 -4.10 1.37 -6.96
N HIS A 472 -5.31 0.88 -6.65
CA HIS A 472 -6.38 0.74 -7.65
C HIS A 472 -6.71 2.08 -8.30
N GLY A 473 -6.81 3.16 -7.51
CA GLY A 473 -7.07 4.50 -8.03
C GLY A 473 -5.97 4.99 -8.99
N ALA A 474 -4.69 4.74 -8.66
CA ALA A 474 -3.57 5.13 -9.50
C ALA A 474 -3.52 4.34 -10.82
N ILE A 475 -3.69 3.02 -10.76
CA ILE A 475 -3.70 2.16 -11.95
C ILE A 475 -4.89 2.50 -12.85
N ALA A 476 -6.07 2.70 -12.27
CA ALA A 476 -7.26 3.09 -13.02
C ALA A 476 -7.10 4.46 -13.68
N ALA A 477 -6.43 5.43 -13.02
CA ALA A 477 -6.17 6.73 -13.60
C ALA A 477 -5.28 6.66 -14.86
N ASP A 478 -4.29 5.76 -14.90
CA ASP A 478 -3.53 5.50 -16.13
C ASP A 478 -4.41 4.92 -17.24
N GLY A 479 -5.29 3.97 -16.89
CA GLY A 479 -6.23 3.37 -17.83
C GLY A 479 -7.22 4.38 -18.41
N ILE A 480 -7.76 5.26 -17.56
CA ILE A 480 -8.65 6.36 -17.96
C ILE A 480 -7.91 7.33 -18.89
N ASP A 481 -6.69 7.75 -18.54
CA ASP A 481 -5.90 8.67 -19.35
C ASP A 481 -5.66 8.14 -20.78
N ARG A 482 -5.28 6.87 -20.91
CA ARG A 482 -5.11 6.20 -22.21
C ARG A 482 -6.42 6.10 -22.97
N HIS A 483 -7.48 5.69 -22.30
CA HIS A 483 -8.81 5.61 -22.88
C HIS A 483 -9.25 6.97 -23.48
N LEU A 484 -9.06 8.05 -22.73
CA LEU A 484 -9.40 9.41 -23.15
C LEU A 484 -8.54 9.92 -24.31
N ARG A 485 -7.31 9.41 -24.45
CA ARG A 485 -6.42 9.65 -25.60
C ARG A 485 -6.68 8.72 -26.79
N SER A 486 -7.66 7.81 -26.69
CA SER A 486 -7.91 6.77 -27.69
C SER A 486 -6.70 5.87 -27.94
N GLU A 487 -5.86 5.70 -26.92
CA GLU A 487 -4.74 4.77 -26.91
C GLU A 487 -5.23 3.39 -26.44
N ALA A 488 -4.69 2.33 -27.03
CA ALA A 488 -4.97 0.98 -26.55
C ALA A 488 -4.51 0.82 -25.09
N LEU A 489 -5.23 0.02 -24.30
CA LEU A 489 -4.77 -0.33 -22.95
C LEU A 489 -3.67 -1.38 -23.07
N ASP A 490 -2.45 -1.05 -22.64
CA ASP A 490 -1.35 -2.00 -22.65
C ASP A 490 -1.55 -3.08 -21.58
N LYS A 491 -0.84 -4.19 -21.79
CA LYS A 491 -0.68 -5.20 -20.75
C LYS A 491 0.09 -4.58 -19.58
N ARG A 492 -0.54 -4.51 -18.41
CA ARG A 492 0.13 -4.06 -17.18
C ARG A 492 1.37 -4.94 -16.88
N PRO A 493 2.45 -4.34 -16.35
CA PRO A 493 3.65 -5.08 -15.97
C PRO A 493 3.35 -6.12 -14.90
N LYS A 494 4.23 -7.11 -14.75
CA LYS A 494 4.07 -8.13 -13.70
C LYS A 494 4.23 -7.53 -12.32
N ILE A 495 5.09 -6.52 -12.21
CA ILE A 495 5.33 -5.73 -11.02
C ILE A 495 4.97 -4.29 -11.37
N ASP A 496 3.88 -3.83 -10.81
CA ASP A 496 3.23 -2.58 -11.19
C ASP A 496 3.41 -1.52 -10.11
N VAL A 497 4.64 -1.02 -10.00
CA VAL A 497 5.08 -0.09 -8.97
C VAL A 497 5.91 1.01 -9.61
N HIS A 498 5.99 2.16 -8.94
CA HIS A 498 6.87 3.24 -9.36
C HIS A 498 8.32 2.78 -9.22
N SER A 499 9.01 2.67 -10.35
CA SER A 499 10.42 2.28 -10.41
C SER A 499 11.31 3.50 -10.61
N PHE A 500 12.57 3.34 -10.20
CA PHE A 500 13.60 4.31 -10.52
C PHE A 500 13.86 4.32 -12.03
N ASP A 501 14.04 5.50 -12.62
CA ASP A 501 14.32 5.65 -14.05
C ASP A 501 15.71 6.25 -14.24
N LEU A 502 16.66 5.42 -14.68
CA LEU A 502 18.03 5.85 -14.93
C LEU A 502 18.12 6.83 -16.11
N THR A 503 17.32 6.63 -17.15
CA THR A 503 17.29 7.49 -18.33
C THR A 503 16.87 8.91 -17.95
N ARG A 504 15.79 9.05 -17.17
CA ARG A 504 15.37 10.33 -16.60
C ARG A 504 16.50 10.99 -15.79
N LYS A 505 17.21 10.23 -14.95
CA LYS A 505 18.34 10.76 -14.16
C LYS A 505 19.56 11.18 -14.98
N LEU A 506 19.82 10.50 -16.10
CA LEU A 506 20.87 10.91 -17.04
C LEU A 506 20.49 12.23 -17.72
N LEU A 507 19.23 12.36 -18.15
CA LEU A 507 18.71 13.59 -18.77
C LEU A 507 18.71 14.77 -17.79
N GLU A 508 18.28 14.58 -16.53
CA GLU A 508 18.36 15.58 -15.46
C GLU A 508 19.80 16.09 -15.24
N LYS A 509 20.79 15.21 -15.45
CA LYS A 509 22.22 15.55 -15.37
C LYS A 509 22.76 16.27 -16.62
N GLY A 510 21.95 16.38 -17.67
CA GLY A 510 22.35 16.93 -18.97
C GLY A 510 23.08 15.94 -19.88
N LEU A 511 23.03 14.64 -19.58
CA LEU A 511 23.64 13.60 -20.38
C LEU A 511 22.67 13.18 -21.49
N LYS A 512 23.10 13.32 -22.74
CA LYS A 512 22.30 12.96 -23.92
C LYS A 512 22.33 11.45 -24.13
N ILE A 513 21.16 10.86 -24.32
CA ILE A 513 21.00 9.49 -24.80
C ILE A 513 20.58 9.58 -26.28
N THR A 514 21.35 8.95 -27.17
CA THR A 514 21.05 8.93 -28.61
C THR A 514 20.17 7.74 -28.96
N GLN A 515 19.70 7.63 -30.21
CA GLN A 515 19.06 6.41 -30.69
C GLN A 515 20.08 5.56 -31.45
N ILE A 516 19.94 4.24 -31.34
CA ILE A 516 20.72 3.29 -32.13
C ILE A 516 19.88 2.91 -33.35
N GLU A 517 20.34 3.31 -34.54
CA GLU A 517 19.72 2.92 -35.81
C GLU A 517 20.41 1.65 -36.35
N GLY A 518 19.72 0.51 -36.28
CA GLY A 518 20.24 -0.77 -36.74
C GLY A 518 21.11 -1.53 -35.72
N PRO A 519 21.61 -2.72 -36.08
CA PRO A 519 22.41 -3.53 -35.17
C PRO A 519 23.79 -2.89 -34.91
N LEU A 520 24.11 -2.65 -33.64
CA LEU A 520 25.41 -2.14 -33.20
C LEU A 520 26.25 -3.26 -32.58
N LEU A 521 27.53 -3.34 -32.94
CA LEU A 521 28.49 -4.25 -32.30
C LEU A 521 29.06 -3.58 -31.05
N GLY A 522 28.59 -4.01 -29.87
CA GLY A 522 29.01 -3.45 -28.58
C GLY A 522 28.39 -2.07 -28.29
N THR A 523 28.09 -1.79 -27.02
CA THR A 523 27.46 -0.53 -26.58
C THR A 523 28.33 0.26 -25.59
N ASP A 524 29.58 -0.14 -25.41
CA ASP A 524 30.56 0.42 -24.47
C ASP A 524 30.93 1.87 -24.75
N THR A 525 31.02 2.22 -26.02
CA THR A 525 31.28 3.60 -26.46
C THR A 525 30.03 4.32 -26.95
N SER A 526 28.89 3.63 -27.02
CA SER A 526 27.64 4.20 -27.50
C SER A 526 26.98 5.09 -26.45
N THR A 527 26.39 6.19 -26.91
CA THR A 527 25.47 6.99 -26.09
C THR A 527 24.01 6.58 -26.28
N GLY A 528 23.74 5.66 -27.20
CA GLY A 528 22.38 5.21 -27.52
C GLY A 528 21.89 4.03 -26.70
N ALA A 529 22.78 3.44 -25.90
CA ALA A 529 22.45 2.46 -24.87
C ALA A 529 23.23 2.80 -23.61
N ILE A 530 22.65 2.51 -22.45
CA ILE A 530 23.37 2.61 -21.18
C ILE A 530 24.22 1.35 -21.08
N HIS A 531 25.54 1.53 -21.01
CA HIS A 531 26.50 0.44 -21.04
C HIS A 531 26.18 -0.65 -20.00
N ASN A 532 25.84 -1.85 -20.49
CA ASN A 532 25.51 -3.07 -19.74
C ASN A 532 24.47 -2.88 -18.64
N PHE A 533 23.54 -1.97 -18.85
CA PHE A 533 22.43 -1.78 -17.95
C PHE A 533 21.19 -2.47 -18.50
N ASP A 534 20.51 -3.22 -17.65
CA ASP A 534 19.19 -3.79 -17.94
C ASP A 534 18.25 -3.47 -16.77
N ASP A 535 17.09 -2.94 -17.09
CA ASP A 535 16.03 -2.71 -16.11
C ASP A 535 15.05 -3.87 -16.13
N ARG A 536 15.05 -4.63 -15.03
CA ARG A 536 14.15 -5.75 -14.77
C ARG A 536 13.07 -5.42 -13.74
N SER A 537 12.92 -4.15 -13.36
CA SER A 537 12.01 -3.74 -12.28
C SER A 537 10.54 -4.11 -12.55
N ASP A 538 10.14 -4.19 -13.81
CA ASP A 538 8.77 -4.53 -14.24
C ASP A 538 8.43 -6.03 -14.12
N ARG A 539 9.44 -6.90 -13.98
CA ARG A 539 9.30 -8.37 -14.06
C ARG A 539 10.02 -9.15 -12.97
N TYR A 540 10.97 -8.53 -12.27
CA TYR A 540 11.81 -9.18 -11.27
C TYR A 540 11.85 -8.43 -9.92
N VAL A 541 11.48 -9.14 -8.84
CA VAL A 541 11.70 -8.72 -7.45
C VAL A 541 12.94 -9.44 -6.93
N ILE A 542 13.94 -8.68 -6.50
CA ILE A 542 15.21 -9.26 -6.05
C ILE A 542 15.11 -9.92 -4.67
N SER A 543 15.66 -11.13 -4.56
CA SER A 543 15.66 -11.92 -3.32
C SER A 543 16.88 -11.61 -2.46
N HIS A 544 16.76 -11.70 -1.13
CA HIS A 544 17.89 -11.64 -0.21
C HIS A 544 19.02 -12.63 -0.54
N LYS A 545 18.70 -13.74 -1.22
CA LYS A 545 19.69 -14.75 -1.66
C LYS A 545 20.68 -14.22 -2.70
N GLU A 546 20.35 -13.13 -3.37
CA GLU A 546 21.20 -12.48 -4.38
C GLU A 546 22.00 -11.30 -3.80
N LEU A 547 21.77 -10.96 -2.52
CA LEU A 547 22.47 -9.88 -1.84
C LEU A 547 23.65 -10.45 -1.05
N PHE A 548 24.76 -9.70 -1.01
CA PHE A 548 25.83 -9.97 -0.06
C PHE A 548 25.48 -9.40 1.33
N LEU A 549 24.73 -10.19 2.10
CA LEU A 549 24.20 -9.77 3.42
C LEU A 549 25.29 -9.44 4.44
N GLY A 550 26.48 -10.04 4.31
CA GLY A 550 27.63 -9.78 5.20
C GLY A 550 28.14 -8.34 5.18
N HIS A 551 27.73 -7.53 4.20
CA HIS A 551 28.00 -6.10 4.17
C HIS A 551 27.23 -5.31 5.24
N PHE A 552 26.05 -5.79 5.65
CA PHE A 552 25.14 -5.04 6.50
C PHE A 552 25.30 -5.45 7.97
N ALA A 553 25.77 -4.52 8.79
CA ALA A 553 25.86 -4.71 10.23
C ALA A 553 24.47 -4.63 10.90
N TYR A 554 24.35 -5.27 12.07
CA TYR A 554 23.22 -5.09 12.97
C TYR A 554 23.11 -3.61 13.37
N THR A 555 21.91 -3.05 13.29
CA THR A 555 21.54 -1.71 13.70
C THR A 555 20.10 -1.73 14.21
N PRO A 556 19.84 -1.49 15.51
CA PRO A 556 18.50 -1.57 16.05
C PRO A 556 17.55 -0.58 15.35
N ARG A 557 16.30 -1.01 15.14
CA ARG A 557 15.26 -0.19 14.52
C ARG A 557 14.88 1.00 15.40
N ASN A 558 14.73 2.18 14.79
CA ASN A 558 14.12 3.33 15.44
C ASN A 558 12.60 3.09 15.52
N ARG A 559 12.10 2.89 16.73
CA ARG A 559 10.67 2.65 16.96
C ARG A 559 9.99 3.98 17.27
N ARG A 560 8.85 4.21 16.62
CA ARG A 560 7.93 5.30 16.98
C ARG A 560 7.46 5.14 18.42
N LYS A 561 7.24 6.27 19.09
CA LYS A 561 6.60 6.27 20.39
C LYS A 561 5.11 5.98 20.20
N ILE A 562 4.61 5.00 20.94
CA ILE A 562 3.19 4.68 21.01
C ILE A 562 2.71 5.00 22.43
N VAL A 563 1.62 5.75 22.53
CA VAL A 563 0.93 6.04 23.78
C VAL A 563 0.01 4.87 24.08
N ALA A 564 0.42 4.02 25.01
CA ALA A 564 -0.42 2.96 25.57
C ALA A 564 -1.23 3.55 26.73
N LEU A 565 -2.53 3.25 26.75
CA LEU A 565 -3.42 3.64 27.85
C LEU A 565 -3.72 2.42 28.72
N THR A 566 -3.82 2.65 30.03
CA THR A 566 -4.43 1.67 30.95
C THR A 566 -5.94 1.68 30.83
N ALA A 567 -6.58 0.74 31.53
CA ALA A 567 -8.03 0.66 31.66
C ALA A 567 -8.64 1.96 32.24
N GLU A 568 -7.94 2.63 33.16
CA GLU A 568 -8.38 3.88 33.78
C GLU A 568 -8.17 5.09 32.86
N GLU A 569 -7.03 5.14 32.15
CA GLU A 569 -6.67 6.24 31.27
C GLU A 569 -7.46 6.24 29.95
N ALA A 570 -8.01 5.09 29.55
CA ALA A 570 -8.77 4.95 28.31
C ALA A 570 -10.09 5.75 28.33
N LEU A 571 -10.75 5.86 29.49
CA LEU A 571 -12.05 6.51 29.58
C LEU A 571 -11.96 7.99 29.16
N ASN A 572 -12.76 8.39 28.18
CA ASN A 572 -12.78 9.73 27.57
C ASN A 572 -11.48 10.18 26.89
N ASN A 573 -10.52 9.29 26.69
CA ASN A 573 -9.30 9.62 25.97
C ASN A 573 -9.45 9.27 24.49
N PHE A 574 -9.45 10.27 23.63
CA PHE A 574 -9.49 10.13 22.17
C PHE A 574 -8.30 10.81 21.50
N GLU A 575 -7.21 10.99 22.24
CA GLU A 575 -5.96 11.53 21.72
C GLU A 575 -5.27 10.54 20.79
N GLU A 576 -4.53 11.08 19.82
CA GLU A 576 -3.72 10.30 18.90
C GLU A 576 -2.67 9.47 19.65
N ARG A 577 -2.52 8.20 19.25
CA ARG A 577 -1.65 7.25 19.97
C ARG A 577 -0.26 7.13 19.38
N LEU A 578 -0.07 7.46 18.11
CA LEU A 578 1.14 7.14 17.36
C LEU A 578 1.88 8.42 17.02
N LEU A 579 3.07 8.61 17.59
CA LEU A 579 3.88 9.80 17.32
C LEU A 579 4.89 9.55 16.20
N PRO A 580 5.17 10.54 15.33
CA PRO A 580 6.15 10.41 14.27
C PRO A 580 7.57 10.26 14.84
N LEU A 581 8.49 9.78 14.00
CA LEU A 581 9.92 9.85 14.32
C LEU A 581 10.40 11.30 14.26
N LEU A 582 11.38 11.66 15.08
CA LEU A 582 12.12 12.90 14.90
C LEU A 582 12.96 12.82 13.60
N GLU A 583 13.31 13.97 13.02
CA GLU A 583 14.07 14.03 11.76
C GLU A 583 15.34 13.17 11.79
N ALA A 584 16.16 13.30 12.84
CA ALA A 584 17.40 12.52 12.98
C ALA A 584 17.13 11.01 13.08
N GLN A 585 16.01 10.60 13.70
CA GLN A 585 15.60 9.21 13.79
C GLN A 585 15.10 8.69 12.44
N ALA A 586 14.34 9.49 11.68
CA ALA A 586 13.90 9.14 10.34
C ALA A 586 15.08 8.97 9.37
N GLN A 587 16.10 9.84 9.46
CA GLN A 587 17.34 9.71 8.70
C GLN A 587 18.14 8.47 9.12
N ALA A 588 18.28 8.21 10.43
CA ALA A 588 18.95 7.02 10.94
C ALA A 588 18.23 5.74 10.49
N GLU A 589 16.90 5.77 10.46
CA GLU A 589 16.08 4.66 10.00
C GLU A 589 16.24 4.43 8.49
N ALA A 590 16.22 5.48 7.67
CA ALA A 590 16.46 5.36 6.23
C ALA A 590 17.88 4.86 5.89
N LYS A 591 18.89 5.17 6.72
CA LYS A 591 20.25 4.61 6.59
C LYS A 591 20.28 3.09 6.76
N ARG A 592 19.26 2.48 7.36
CA ARG A 592 19.10 1.02 7.41
C ARG A 592 18.65 0.42 6.06
N CYS A 593 18.28 1.22 5.05
CA CYS A 593 17.92 0.69 3.73
C CYS A 593 19.10 -0.03 3.05
N MET A 594 18.86 -1.26 2.57
CA MET A 594 19.85 -2.07 1.84
C MET A 594 19.92 -1.74 0.34
N SER A 595 19.04 -0.88 -0.19
CA SER A 595 18.95 -0.55 -1.62
C SER A 595 18.93 -1.75 -2.56
N CYS A 596 18.25 -2.84 -2.17
CA CYS A 596 18.16 -4.08 -2.93
C CYS A 596 17.89 -3.79 -4.41
N GLY A 597 18.70 -4.34 -5.32
CA GLY A 597 18.53 -4.21 -6.77
C GLY A 597 18.96 -2.86 -7.37
N GLN A 598 19.72 -2.03 -6.65
CA GLN A 598 20.30 -0.78 -7.18
C GLN A 598 21.65 -0.45 -6.51
N CYS A 599 22.55 0.22 -7.23
CA CYS A 599 23.79 0.73 -6.66
C CYS A 599 23.54 1.81 -5.59
N PHE A 600 24.30 1.78 -4.50
CA PHE A 600 24.31 2.81 -3.46
C PHE A 600 25.73 3.33 -3.13
N GLU A 601 26.65 3.18 -4.08
CA GLU A 601 27.95 3.87 -4.04
C GLU A 601 28.91 3.39 -2.93
N CYS A 602 28.87 2.11 -2.57
CA CYS A 602 29.72 1.52 -1.50
C CYS A 602 31.19 1.24 -1.86
N ASP A 603 31.60 1.45 -3.11
CA ASP A 603 32.95 1.21 -3.64
C ASP A 603 33.49 -0.23 -3.62
N ASN A 604 32.82 -1.22 -3.02
CA ASN A 604 33.32 -2.61 -2.95
C ASN A 604 33.77 -3.16 -4.31
N CYS A 605 32.93 -3.03 -5.34
CA CYS A 605 33.24 -3.55 -6.67
C CYS A 605 34.48 -2.91 -7.31
N VAL A 606 34.80 -1.66 -6.97
CA VAL A 606 36.00 -0.95 -7.43
C VAL A 606 37.22 -1.42 -6.63
N VAL A 607 37.09 -1.49 -5.30
CA VAL A 607 38.18 -1.86 -4.38
C VAL A 607 38.66 -3.29 -4.58
N TYR A 608 37.72 -4.23 -4.76
CA TYR A 608 38.04 -5.65 -4.90
C TYR A 608 38.31 -6.09 -6.35
N CYS A 609 38.25 -5.19 -7.34
CA CYS A 609 38.54 -5.56 -8.72
C CYS A 609 40.05 -5.73 -8.93
N PRO A 610 40.56 -6.96 -9.14
CA PRO A 610 42.00 -7.21 -9.24
C PRO A 610 42.63 -6.58 -10.49
N GLN A 611 41.83 -6.39 -11.55
CA GLN A 611 42.28 -5.84 -12.83
C GLN A 611 42.03 -4.33 -12.95
N THR A 612 41.45 -3.70 -11.93
CA THR A 612 40.94 -2.31 -12.03
C THR A 612 39.98 -2.11 -13.22
N ALA A 613 39.32 -3.19 -13.65
CA ALA A 613 38.36 -3.19 -14.75
C ALA A 613 37.07 -2.45 -14.36
N VAL A 614 36.63 -2.56 -13.10
CA VAL A 614 35.50 -1.77 -12.58
C VAL A 614 36.03 -0.48 -12.00
N PHE A 615 35.54 0.67 -12.48
CA PHE A 615 36.01 1.99 -12.08
C PHE A 615 34.85 2.95 -11.83
N LYS A 616 35.11 4.03 -11.09
CA LYS A 616 34.10 5.08 -10.82
C LYS A 616 33.86 5.90 -12.07
N VAL A 617 32.59 6.12 -12.42
CA VAL A 617 32.22 7.02 -13.50
C VAL A 617 32.70 8.44 -13.17
N PRO A 618 33.33 9.17 -14.11
CA PRO A 618 33.76 10.54 -13.86
C PRO A 618 32.63 11.40 -13.30
N LYS A 619 32.92 12.26 -12.31
CA LYS A 619 31.89 13.07 -11.60
C LYS A 619 30.97 13.88 -12.52
N ALA A 620 31.48 14.33 -13.67
CA ALA A 620 30.69 15.05 -14.68
C ALA A 620 29.65 14.17 -15.39
N LYS A 621 29.84 12.84 -15.40
CA LYS A 621 28.98 11.84 -16.05
C LYS A 621 28.28 10.90 -15.07
N SER A 622 28.63 10.95 -13.78
CA SER A 622 28.07 10.11 -12.74
C SER A 622 26.71 10.63 -12.27
N THR A 623 25.79 9.70 -12.04
CA THR A 623 24.46 9.94 -11.45
C THR A 623 24.03 8.69 -10.68
N ILE A 624 22.97 8.79 -9.87
CA ILE A 624 22.42 7.65 -9.15
C ILE A 624 22.05 6.53 -10.15
N GLY A 625 22.37 5.27 -9.82
CA GLY A 625 22.25 4.13 -10.74
C GLY A 625 23.39 4.01 -11.76
N ARG A 626 24.20 5.05 -12.00
CA ARG A 626 25.39 5.02 -12.86
C ARG A 626 26.62 5.57 -12.13
N TYR A 627 26.99 4.87 -11.05
CA TYR A 627 28.13 5.23 -10.21
C TYR A 627 29.45 4.59 -10.66
N VAL A 628 29.38 3.35 -11.15
CA VAL A 628 30.52 2.59 -11.65
C VAL A 628 30.30 2.17 -13.11
N ASP A 629 31.40 1.96 -13.81
CA ASP A 629 31.45 1.43 -15.17
C ASP A 629 32.50 0.32 -15.26
N THR A 630 32.50 -0.44 -16.35
CA THR A 630 33.43 -1.56 -16.57
C THR A 630 34.22 -1.39 -17.86
N ASP A 631 35.54 -1.52 -17.79
CA ASP A 631 36.44 -1.67 -18.93
C ASP A 631 36.59 -3.16 -19.27
N TYR A 632 35.94 -3.59 -20.33
CA TYR A 632 35.92 -5.00 -20.72
C TYR A 632 37.25 -5.50 -21.28
N ASN A 633 38.12 -4.62 -21.77
CA ASN A 633 39.45 -5.03 -22.20
C ASN A 633 40.34 -5.45 -21.01
N LYS A 634 39.95 -5.06 -19.79
CA LYS A 634 40.63 -5.46 -18.54
C LYS A 634 39.87 -6.54 -17.78
N CYS A 635 38.61 -6.81 -18.14
CA CYS A 635 37.78 -7.72 -17.36
C CYS A 635 38.14 -9.17 -17.69
N ILE A 636 38.57 -9.91 -16.67
CA ILE A 636 38.86 -11.35 -16.78
C ILE A 636 37.71 -12.24 -16.29
N GLY A 637 36.53 -11.67 -15.99
CA GLY A 637 35.36 -12.44 -15.54
C GLY A 637 35.57 -13.24 -14.24
N CYS A 638 36.32 -12.71 -13.27
CA CYS A 638 36.58 -13.42 -12.00
C CYS A 638 35.40 -13.42 -11.01
N HIS A 639 34.28 -12.74 -11.32
CA HIS A 639 33.04 -12.65 -10.53
C HIS A 639 33.14 -11.92 -9.17
N ILE A 640 34.33 -11.56 -8.70
CA ILE A 640 34.52 -10.91 -7.39
C ILE A 640 33.61 -9.68 -7.21
N CYS A 641 33.51 -8.80 -8.23
CA CYS A 641 32.65 -7.61 -8.15
C CYS A 641 31.15 -7.92 -7.96
N LYS A 642 30.65 -9.03 -8.51
CA LYS A 642 29.31 -9.55 -8.26
C LYS A 642 29.20 -10.06 -6.82
N ASP A 643 30.16 -10.87 -6.39
CA ASP A 643 30.10 -11.53 -5.08
C ASP A 643 30.20 -10.54 -3.91
N VAL A 644 30.91 -9.42 -4.09
CA VAL A 644 31.00 -8.34 -3.08
C VAL A 644 29.92 -7.27 -3.22
N CYS A 645 29.01 -7.38 -4.20
CA CYS A 645 27.94 -6.41 -4.42
C CYS A 645 26.85 -6.56 -3.35
N PRO A 646 26.67 -5.60 -2.42
CA PRO A 646 25.73 -5.78 -1.32
C PRO A 646 24.28 -5.85 -1.76
N THR A 647 23.94 -5.25 -2.90
CA THR A 647 22.55 -5.08 -3.34
C THR A 647 22.12 -6.04 -4.42
N GLY A 648 23.03 -6.89 -4.93
CA GLY A 648 22.79 -7.75 -6.09
C GLY A 648 22.62 -7.01 -7.41
N TYR A 649 22.97 -5.72 -7.46
CA TYR A 649 22.91 -4.88 -8.67
C TYR A 649 23.88 -5.34 -9.77
N ILE A 650 25.00 -5.96 -9.41
CA ILE A 650 25.96 -6.50 -10.38
C ILE A 650 25.67 -7.98 -10.57
N GLN A 651 25.36 -8.37 -11.81
CA GLN A 651 25.27 -9.76 -12.24
C GLN A 651 26.37 -10.06 -13.28
N MET A 652 26.67 -11.33 -13.50
CA MET A 652 27.64 -11.74 -14.52
C MET A 652 26.88 -12.25 -15.73
N GLY A 653 26.98 -11.53 -16.84
CA GLY A 653 26.29 -11.84 -18.07
C GLY A 653 27.22 -11.76 -19.28
N LEU A 654 26.82 -12.43 -20.35
CA LEU A 654 27.03 -11.88 -21.68
C LEU A 654 26.06 -10.68 -21.80
N GLY A 655 26.22 -9.78 -22.75
CA GLY A 655 25.06 -9.00 -23.19
C GLY A 655 24.07 -9.96 -23.84
N GLU A 656 23.32 -10.71 -23.03
CA GLU A 656 22.37 -11.75 -23.45
C GLU A 656 21.23 -11.16 -24.28
#